data_AF-A0A1W2AYR1-F1
#
_entry.id   AF-A0A1W2AYR1-F1
#
_cell.length_a   1.000
_cell.length_b   1.000
_cell.length_c   1.000
_cell.angle_alpha   90.00
_cell.angle_beta   90.00
_cell.angle_gamma   90.00
#
_symmetry.space_group_name_H-M   'P 1'
#
loop_
_entity.id
_entity.type
_entity.pdbx_description
1 polymer ?
#
loop_
_entity_poly.entity_id
_entity_poly.type
_entity_poly.pdbx_seq_one_letter_code
_entity_poly.pdbx_strand_id
1 'polypeptide(L)'
;MNKNDHEHRGFMLDVCRHFMPLDEIKKLLQAAAVLKLNRMHWHLTDDQGWRIEIRKYPLLTEKGAVRGDSFFGGTPEAERNSGYYTQEEIRDLVAYAKSLGIEIIPEIEIPGHAAAMLAAYPQFGCRRGKTGKWEEKVEISGGIFPALVCAGKEETLGFLEDILDEVTELFPFPAVHIGGDEALKFRWRRCPDCQRRIREKGLQSEDDLQRDLLMEVGEYLAGKGRKTIVWNDVLAGGPLPAHFIVQQWMGGRQETLAFMQSGGTVIRSDTDSFYLDYCYGRIDVRRIHETPRIPEYAVGLENRILGVECPLWTERIASLERAAWQLFPRLTAVSVKMSGEELPWETFREKVKALEEEREAITGLKGAPEELWDMDPDAAKADRQAEIQTIFSGKAEAYERKEREIVSLDAAERLAESLGIDRDFVQKGGDSVWAEIHGQEEPEDDNGAGILIRQLMIAADSRQYGAWKDIPEEIWMDTMKCFSRFISEHRRSYGRDGFDRYGWTTRQIGAKLFRIGELEYELTEDKEGRKEIGLHIPSDAKLEAERMNASLENADAFIRERFPEWAGAPKTCESWLLSPALKDLLPEGSRILRFQEAFELEEIYPEDDAALEWVFYVAEGQRKELDISRLPEDTSLQRKMKAMIMKGGKPGAGKGILLQKANNTF
;
A
#
# COMPACT_ATOMS: atom_id res chain seq x y z
N MET A 1 -25.18 13.74 33.98
CA MET A 1 -23.95 13.21 33.35
C MET A 1 -24.15 13.33 31.86
N ASN A 2 -23.46 14.27 31.20
CA ASN A 2 -23.63 14.48 29.76
C ASN A 2 -22.91 13.36 29.00
N LYS A 3 -23.52 12.90 27.90
CA LYS A 3 -22.99 11.86 27.00
C LYS A 3 -21.58 12.21 26.46
N ASN A 4 -21.20 13.50 26.51
CA ASN A 4 -19.97 14.06 25.95
C ASN A 4 -18.71 13.88 26.83
N ASP A 5 -18.82 13.47 28.10
CA ASP A 5 -17.62 13.33 28.97
C ASP A 5 -16.77 12.07 28.64
N HIS A 6 -17.31 11.13 27.86
CA HIS A 6 -16.67 9.84 27.53
C HIS A 6 -16.21 9.69 26.07
N GLU A 7 -16.46 10.68 25.23
CA GLU A 7 -16.06 10.66 23.81
C GLU A 7 -14.56 10.94 23.66
N HIS A 8 -13.86 10.20 22.80
CA HIS A 8 -12.44 10.38 22.50
C HIS A 8 -12.25 11.68 21.71
N ARG A 9 -11.63 12.70 22.33
CA ARG A 9 -11.27 13.96 21.67
C ARG A 9 -9.77 14.16 21.83
N GLY A 10 -9.05 13.64 20.85
CA GLY A 10 -7.60 13.51 20.91
C GLY A 10 -6.85 14.41 19.94
N PHE A 11 -5.58 14.63 20.26
CA PHE A 11 -4.56 14.95 19.28
C PHE A 11 -3.36 14.03 19.53
N MET A 12 -2.65 13.66 18.46
CA MET A 12 -1.39 12.94 18.58
C MET A 12 -0.23 13.91 18.40
N LEU A 13 0.82 13.71 19.19
CA LEU A 13 2.06 14.47 19.12
C LEU A 13 3.24 13.52 18.85
N ASP A 14 3.84 13.66 17.68
CA ASP A 14 5.11 13.01 17.32
C ASP A 14 6.29 13.78 17.90
N VAL A 15 7.09 13.10 18.72
CA VAL A 15 8.33 13.63 19.30
C VAL A 15 9.57 12.86 18.84
N CYS A 16 9.40 11.95 17.88
CA CYS A 16 10.43 11.10 17.30
C CYS A 16 11.13 11.82 16.15
N ARG A 17 10.35 12.35 15.20
CA ARG A 17 10.88 13.03 14.01
C ARG A 17 11.55 14.32 14.43
N HIS A 18 10.95 15.12 15.30
CA HIS A 18 11.65 16.20 16.02
C HIS A 18 11.35 16.18 17.52
N PHE A 19 12.40 16.08 18.35
CA PHE A 19 12.25 16.08 19.80
C PHE A 19 11.62 17.38 20.31
N MET A 20 10.62 17.26 21.20
CA MET A 20 9.95 18.41 21.81
C MET A 20 10.21 18.47 23.32
N PRO A 21 10.81 19.55 23.86
CA PRO A 21 10.98 19.75 25.29
C PRO A 21 9.66 19.72 26.08
N LEU A 22 9.69 19.25 27.33
CA LEU A 22 8.48 19.10 28.16
C LEU A 22 7.72 20.40 28.40
N ASP A 23 8.41 21.52 28.53
CA ASP A 23 7.78 22.83 28.74
C ASP A 23 6.97 23.28 27.51
N GLU A 24 7.42 22.91 26.31
CA GLU A 24 6.65 23.08 25.07
C GLU A 24 5.39 22.19 25.07
N ILE A 25 5.54 20.91 25.42
CA ILE A 25 4.39 19.97 25.51
C ILE A 25 3.37 20.43 26.55
N LYS A 26 3.82 20.94 27.70
CA LYS A 26 2.94 21.50 28.74
C LYS A 26 2.10 22.68 28.24
N LYS A 27 2.63 23.51 27.33
CA LYS A 27 1.87 24.60 26.69
C LYS A 27 0.82 24.06 25.72
N LEU A 28 1.13 23.01 24.96
CA LEU A 28 0.16 22.34 24.08
C LEU A 28 -0.97 21.69 24.90
N LEU A 29 -0.66 21.05 26.04
CA LEU A 29 -1.66 20.51 26.96
C LEU A 29 -2.58 21.60 27.54
N GLN A 30 -2.06 22.79 27.84
CA GLN A 30 -2.90 23.93 28.24
C GLN A 30 -3.87 24.34 27.13
N ALA A 31 -3.39 24.41 25.88
CA ALA A 31 -4.24 24.70 24.73
C ALA A 31 -5.32 23.63 24.56
N ALA A 32 -4.95 22.35 24.62
CA ALA A 32 -5.86 21.22 24.53
C ALA A 32 -6.96 21.27 25.61
N ALA A 33 -6.62 21.69 26.84
CA ALA A 33 -7.58 21.86 27.93
C ALA A 33 -8.61 22.96 27.64
N VAL A 34 -8.19 24.11 27.11
CA VAL A 34 -9.10 25.19 26.67
C VAL A 34 -10.06 24.67 25.59
N LEU A 35 -9.53 23.87 24.67
CA LEU A 35 -10.30 23.23 23.60
C LEU A 35 -11.12 22.01 24.06
N LYS A 36 -11.14 21.70 25.37
CA LYS A 36 -11.87 20.57 25.96
C LYS A 36 -11.51 19.20 25.36
N LEU A 37 -10.29 19.07 24.83
CA LEU A 37 -9.73 17.76 24.47
C LEU A 37 -9.43 16.98 25.75
N ASN A 38 -9.53 15.66 25.68
CA ASN A 38 -9.38 14.78 26.84
C ASN A 38 -8.34 13.67 26.62
N ARG A 39 -7.72 13.61 25.45
CA ARG A 39 -6.67 12.66 25.10
C ARG A 39 -5.48 13.38 24.47
N MET A 40 -4.29 13.00 24.89
CA MET A 40 -3.06 13.23 24.14
C MET A 40 -2.48 11.87 23.81
N HIS A 41 -2.46 11.53 22.53
CA HIS A 41 -1.71 10.38 22.04
C HIS A 41 -0.25 10.80 21.88
N TRP A 42 0.67 10.15 22.58
CA TRP A 42 2.08 10.52 22.60
C TRP A 42 2.90 9.48 21.85
N HIS A 43 3.28 9.82 20.62
CA HIS A 43 4.07 8.98 19.73
C HIS A 43 5.54 9.06 20.13
N LEU A 44 6.04 8.03 20.83
CA LEU A 44 7.30 8.07 21.59
C LEU A 44 8.46 7.30 20.93
N THR A 45 8.19 6.49 19.91
CA THR A 45 9.20 5.68 19.23
C THR A 45 8.95 5.63 17.73
N ASP A 46 9.98 5.86 16.92
CA ASP A 46 9.94 5.72 15.46
C ASP A 46 11.36 5.44 14.90
N ASP A 47 11.51 5.34 13.58
CA ASP A 47 12.78 5.09 12.91
C ASP A 47 13.86 6.13 13.23
N GLN A 48 13.45 7.40 13.38
CA GLN A 48 14.34 8.54 13.58
C GLN A 48 14.57 8.86 15.06
N GLY A 49 13.97 8.13 16.00
CA GLY A 49 14.16 8.39 17.41
C GLY A 49 13.40 7.50 18.39
N TRP A 50 14.10 7.08 19.43
CA TRP A 50 13.52 6.48 20.64
C TRP A 50 13.49 7.50 21.79
N ARG A 51 12.32 7.84 22.33
CA ARG A 51 12.15 9.01 23.23
C ARG A 51 11.81 8.70 24.67
N ILE A 52 11.74 7.44 25.09
CA ILE A 52 11.35 7.04 26.45
C ILE A 52 12.46 6.27 27.17
N GLU A 53 12.76 6.61 28.42
CA GLU A 53 13.68 5.81 29.23
C GLU A 53 13.08 4.45 29.62
N ILE A 54 13.71 3.37 29.15
CA ILE A 54 13.47 2.00 29.60
C ILE A 54 14.73 1.53 30.33
N ARG A 55 14.65 1.42 31.66
CA ARG A 55 15.82 1.18 32.53
C ARG A 55 16.46 -0.18 32.25
N LYS A 56 15.66 -1.18 31.90
CA LYS A 56 16.16 -2.51 31.51
C LYS A 56 16.95 -2.48 30.20
N TYR A 57 16.68 -1.49 29.33
CA TYR A 57 17.26 -1.39 27.98
C TYR A 57 17.87 -0.01 27.70
N PRO A 58 18.95 0.37 28.41
CA PRO A 58 19.51 1.72 28.33
C PRO A 58 20.02 2.11 26.94
N LEU A 59 20.38 1.14 26.08
CA LEU A 59 20.86 1.47 24.72
C LEU A 59 19.76 2.08 23.85
N LEU A 60 18.48 1.89 24.18
CA LEU A 60 17.37 2.52 23.46
C LEU A 60 17.50 4.04 23.51
N THR A 61 17.89 4.63 24.64
CA THR A 61 18.12 6.07 24.75
C THR A 61 19.58 6.47 24.51
N GLU A 62 20.58 5.65 24.89
CA GLU A 62 21.99 5.98 24.62
C GLU A 62 22.33 6.00 23.11
N LYS A 63 21.63 5.19 22.30
CA LYS A 63 21.83 5.11 20.85
C LYS A 63 20.59 5.52 20.06
N GLY A 64 19.43 4.94 20.37
CA GLY A 64 18.21 5.16 19.59
C GLY A 64 17.65 6.58 19.69
N ALA A 65 18.02 7.35 20.72
CA ALA A 65 17.58 8.74 20.87
C ALA A 65 18.44 9.75 20.11
N VAL A 66 19.52 9.34 19.42
CA VAL A 66 20.48 10.27 18.81
C VAL A 66 20.72 9.91 17.34
N ARG A 67 20.56 10.91 16.45
CA ARG A 67 20.92 10.79 15.03
C ARG A 67 21.76 11.98 14.56
N GLY A 68 22.37 11.83 13.38
CA GLY A 68 23.14 12.89 12.72
C GLY A 68 22.26 13.96 12.08
N ASP A 69 22.83 14.78 11.20
CA ASP A 69 22.09 15.78 10.42
C ASP A 69 20.91 15.13 9.67
N SER A 70 19.74 15.77 9.74
CA SER A 70 18.50 15.25 9.16
C SER A 70 18.03 16.02 7.93
N PHE A 71 17.29 15.34 7.07
CA PHE A 71 16.88 15.83 5.75
C PHE A 71 15.38 15.55 5.50
N PHE A 72 14.50 16.36 6.06
CA PHE A 72 13.04 16.24 5.91
C PHE A 72 12.42 17.23 4.88
N GLY A 73 13.27 17.82 4.03
CA GLY A 73 12.91 18.85 3.06
C GLY A 73 13.25 20.25 3.58
N GLY A 74 14.49 20.71 3.33
CA GLY A 74 15.00 21.98 3.86
C GLY A 74 16.50 21.98 4.13
N THR A 75 16.98 23.00 4.86
CA THR A 75 18.35 23.02 5.41
C THR A 75 18.50 21.92 6.48
N PRO A 76 19.70 21.33 6.66
CA PRO A 76 19.92 20.36 7.73
C PRO A 76 19.46 20.89 9.09
N GLU A 77 18.65 20.11 9.77
CA GLU A 77 18.11 20.43 11.10
C GLU A 77 18.88 19.57 12.11
N ALA A 78 19.55 20.19 13.09
CA ALA A 78 20.39 19.48 14.07
C ALA A 78 19.88 19.59 15.50
N GLU A 79 19.20 20.69 15.86
CA GLU A 79 18.90 21.03 17.26
C GLU A 79 17.91 20.08 17.94
N ARG A 80 17.07 19.36 17.17
CA ARG A 80 16.03 18.44 17.68
C ARG A 80 16.24 16.98 17.29
N ASN A 81 17.45 16.61 16.88
CA ASN A 81 17.81 15.24 16.48
C ASN A 81 18.21 14.35 17.66
N SER A 82 18.21 14.90 18.87
CA SER A 82 18.56 14.17 20.09
C SER A 82 17.64 14.53 21.24
N GLY A 83 17.54 13.62 22.21
CA GLY A 83 16.74 13.81 23.43
C GLY A 83 15.78 12.66 23.68
N TYR A 84 15.46 12.45 24.95
CA TYR A 84 14.48 11.49 25.45
C TYR A 84 13.95 12.00 26.79
N TYR A 85 12.84 11.42 27.25
CA TYR A 85 12.24 11.71 28.55
C TYR A 85 12.61 10.63 29.55
N THR A 86 13.13 11.04 30.70
CA THR A 86 13.34 10.15 31.84
C THR A 86 12.00 9.70 32.41
N GLN A 87 11.99 8.60 33.15
CA GLN A 87 10.76 8.13 33.78
C GLN A 87 10.16 9.14 34.77
N GLU A 88 11.01 9.88 35.48
CA GLU A 88 10.58 10.95 36.39
C GLU A 88 9.88 12.10 35.63
N GLU A 89 10.46 12.54 34.52
CA GLU A 89 9.87 13.56 33.65
C GLU A 89 8.52 13.14 33.07
N ILE A 90 8.40 11.87 32.67
CA ILE A 90 7.13 11.30 32.18
C ILE A 90 6.08 11.32 33.29
N ARG A 91 6.42 10.88 34.51
CA ARG A 91 5.49 10.90 35.65
C ARG A 91 5.00 12.32 35.95
N ASP A 92 5.90 13.30 35.88
CA ASP A 92 5.56 14.71 36.07
C ASP A 92 4.61 15.23 34.98
N LEU A 93 4.86 14.88 33.72
CA LEU A 93 3.99 15.28 32.61
C LEU A 93 2.60 14.61 32.68
N VAL A 94 2.56 13.32 33.00
CA VAL A 94 1.33 12.54 33.21
C VAL A 94 0.49 13.16 34.34
N ALA A 95 1.13 13.51 35.47
CA ALA A 95 0.46 14.19 36.58
C ALA A 95 -0.09 15.57 36.16
N TYR A 96 0.69 16.32 35.38
CA TYR A 96 0.27 17.62 34.86
C TYR A 96 -0.91 17.51 33.89
N ALA A 97 -0.85 16.62 32.89
CA ALA A 97 -1.97 16.37 31.96
C ALA A 97 -3.25 15.95 32.70
N LYS A 98 -3.11 15.07 33.69
CA LYS A 98 -4.23 14.66 34.55
C LYS A 98 -4.86 15.83 35.30
N SER A 99 -4.06 16.79 35.78
CA SER A 99 -4.57 17.99 36.44
C SER A 99 -5.42 18.89 35.51
N LEU A 100 -5.23 18.74 34.19
CA LEU A 100 -6.01 19.40 33.14
C LEU A 100 -7.17 18.54 32.62
N GLY A 101 -7.40 17.35 33.18
CA GLY A 101 -8.44 16.41 32.71
C GLY A 101 -8.07 15.66 31.43
N ILE A 102 -6.78 15.61 31.07
CA ILE A 102 -6.28 14.95 29.87
C ILE A 102 -5.59 13.64 30.25
N GLU A 103 -5.93 12.56 29.55
CA GLU A 103 -5.25 11.27 29.65
C GLU A 103 -4.19 11.16 28.55
N ILE A 104 -2.98 10.71 28.90
CA ILE A 104 -1.91 10.46 27.93
C ILE A 104 -1.95 8.98 27.52
N ILE A 105 -2.09 8.71 26.23
CA ILE A 105 -1.98 7.38 25.63
C ILE A 105 -0.56 7.27 25.05
N PRO A 106 0.33 6.43 25.62
CA PRO A 106 1.65 6.23 25.04
C PRO A 106 1.56 5.34 23.80
N GLU A 107 2.42 5.60 22.82
CA GLU A 107 2.65 4.70 21.69
C GLU A 107 4.07 4.16 21.68
N ILE A 108 4.17 2.83 21.59
CA ILE A 108 5.41 2.13 21.27
C ILE A 108 5.18 1.41 19.94
N GLU A 109 5.68 2.03 18.88
CA GLU A 109 5.43 1.64 17.49
C GLU A 109 6.09 0.28 17.17
N ILE A 110 5.27 -0.69 16.76
CA ILE A 110 5.69 -2.02 16.31
C ILE A 110 4.72 -2.59 15.26
N PRO A 111 5.17 -3.47 14.35
CA PRO A 111 6.55 -3.94 14.17
C PRO A 111 7.37 -3.08 13.21
N GLY A 112 6.70 -2.15 12.51
CA GLY A 112 7.25 -1.09 11.67
C GLY A 112 7.95 -0.02 12.49
N HIS A 113 8.46 1.00 11.79
CA HIS A 113 9.11 2.17 12.39
C HIS A 113 10.11 1.87 13.51
N ALA A 114 10.86 0.78 13.32
CA ALA A 114 11.67 0.18 14.35
C ALA A 114 13.18 0.47 14.20
N ALA A 115 13.60 1.31 13.25
CA ALA A 115 15.02 1.48 12.95
C ALA A 115 15.82 1.98 14.18
N ALA A 116 15.29 2.92 14.96
CA ALA A 116 15.95 3.38 16.20
C ALA A 116 16.06 2.27 17.25
N MET A 117 15.00 1.48 17.43
CA MET A 117 14.96 0.33 18.34
C MET A 117 16.01 -0.71 17.93
N LEU A 118 16.08 -1.04 16.64
CA LEU A 118 16.96 -2.08 16.12
C LEU A 118 18.42 -1.61 15.95
N ALA A 119 18.66 -0.31 15.81
CA ALA A 119 20.01 0.26 15.90
C ALA A 119 20.58 0.11 17.33
N ALA A 120 19.74 0.21 18.35
CA ALA A 120 20.12 -0.02 19.74
C ALA A 120 20.29 -1.51 20.06
N TYR A 121 19.34 -2.35 19.64
CA TYR A 121 19.28 -3.78 19.93
C TYR A 121 19.03 -4.64 18.68
N PRO A 122 20.03 -4.78 17.78
CA PRO A 122 19.87 -5.44 16.48
C PRO A 122 19.55 -6.94 16.57
N GLN A 123 19.74 -7.59 17.72
CA GLN A 123 19.39 -8.98 17.90
C GLN A 123 17.88 -9.27 17.79
N PHE A 124 17.01 -8.27 18.02
CA PHE A 124 15.55 -8.41 17.93
C PHE A 124 15.02 -8.17 16.50
N GLY A 125 15.87 -7.69 15.59
CA GLY A 125 15.56 -7.54 14.17
C GLY A 125 15.66 -8.84 13.39
N CYS A 126 15.21 -8.84 12.14
CA CYS A 126 15.22 -10.04 11.29
C CYS A 126 16.64 -10.50 10.92
N ARG A 127 16.80 -11.79 10.61
CA ARG A 127 18.02 -12.33 9.99
C ARG A 127 17.94 -12.25 8.46
N ARG A 128 19.08 -12.04 7.82
CA ARG A 128 19.30 -12.21 6.37
C ARG A 128 19.90 -13.60 6.14
N GLY A 129 19.08 -14.55 5.69
CA GLY A 129 19.49 -15.96 5.62
C GLY A 129 19.79 -16.57 7.00
N LYS A 130 20.64 -17.61 7.06
CA LYS A 130 20.89 -18.35 8.32
C LYS A 130 21.70 -17.57 9.36
N THR A 131 22.66 -16.76 8.93
CA THR A 131 23.64 -16.11 9.82
C THR A 131 23.80 -14.60 9.58
N GLY A 132 23.24 -14.06 8.50
CA GLY A 132 23.33 -12.63 8.20
C GLY A 132 22.42 -11.80 9.10
N LYS A 133 22.83 -10.55 9.34
CA LYS A 133 22.02 -9.54 10.03
C LYS A 133 21.81 -8.37 9.07
N TRP A 134 20.67 -7.71 9.22
CA TRP A 134 20.50 -6.39 8.63
C TRP A 134 21.21 -5.37 9.52
N GLU A 135 21.92 -4.43 8.90
CA GLU A 135 22.52 -3.33 9.62
C GLU A 135 21.51 -2.18 9.70
N GLU A 136 21.12 -1.84 10.92
CA GLU A 136 20.12 -0.81 11.20
C GLU A 136 20.80 0.42 11.77
N LYS A 137 20.27 1.58 11.42
CA LYS A 137 20.72 2.88 11.91
C LYS A 137 19.50 3.69 12.29
N VAL A 138 19.67 4.64 13.20
CA VAL A 138 18.63 5.65 13.43
C VAL A 138 18.52 6.47 12.14
N GLU A 139 17.32 6.53 11.57
CA GLU A 139 17.10 7.15 10.27
C GLU A 139 17.21 8.68 10.36
N ILE A 140 17.63 9.30 9.25
CA ILE A 140 17.91 10.75 9.16
C ILE A 140 17.02 11.46 8.14
N SER A 141 16.04 10.77 7.58
CA SER A 141 15.03 11.32 6.68
C SER A 141 13.64 10.85 7.10
N GLY A 142 12.61 11.51 6.57
CA GLY A 142 11.24 10.99 6.64
C GLY A 142 11.07 9.80 5.71
N GLY A 143 10.00 9.04 5.92
CA GLY A 143 9.57 7.97 5.03
C GLY A 143 9.32 6.63 5.70
N ILE A 144 9.02 5.64 4.87
CA ILE A 144 8.78 4.25 5.25
C ILE A 144 10.06 3.42 5.09
N PHE A 145 10.50 2.78 6.17
CA PHE A 145 11.75 2.03 6.20
C PHE A 145 11.52 0.51 6.34
N PRO A 146 12.42 -0.32 5.79
CA PRO A 146 12.32 -1.78 5.82
C PRO A 146 12.59 -2.39 7.21
N ALA A 147 12.99 -1.59 8.19
CA ALA A 147 13.35 -2.04 9.53
C ALA A 147 12.12 -2.61 10.22
N LEU A 148 12.16 -3.91 10.55
CA LEU A 148 11.07 -4.62 11.20
C LEU A 148 11.58 -5.45 12.37
N VAL A 149 10.90 -5.31 13.50
CA VAL A 149 11.09 -6.22 14.63
C VAL A 149 10.73 -7.65 14.16
N CYS A 150 11.53 -8.64 14.57
CA CYS A 150 11.35 -10.00 14.10
C CYS A 150 10.22 -10.73 14.84
N ALA A 151 9.06 -10.86 14.19
CA ALA A 151 7.92 -11.61 14.73
C ALA A 151 8.22 -13.10 14.97
N GLY A 152 9.21 -13.66 14.27
CA GLY A 152 9.56 -15.08 14.35
C GLY A 152 10.41 -15.51 15.56
N LYS A 153 10.88 -14.58 16.39
CA LYS A 153 11.74 -14.87 17.56
C LYS A 153 10.95 -14.75 18.85
N GLU A 154 11.07 -15.73 19.73
CA GLU A 154 10.44 -15.69 21.05
C GLU A 154 11.10 -14.62 21.94
N GLU A 155 12.41 -14.43 21.82
CA GLU A 155 13.15 -13.43 22.58
C GLU A 155 12.75 -12.00 22.22
N THR A 156 12.24 -11.80 20.99
CA THR A 156 11.66 -10.52 20.58
C THR A 156 10.37 -10.23 21.35
N LEU A 157 9.48 -11.21 21.55
CA LEU A 157 8.26 -10.99 22.32
C LEU A 157 8.58 -10.62 23.76
N GLY A 158 9.47 -11.37 24.42
CA GLY A 158 9.89 -11.06 25.79
C GLY A 158 10.53 -9.67 25.93
N PHE A 159 11.29 -9.22 24.92
CA PHE A 159 11.83 -7.87 24.86
C PHE A 159 10.74 -6.79 24.79
N LEU A 160 9.69 -7.00 24.00
CA LEU A 160 8.55 -6.09 23.90
C LEU A 160 7.73 -6.08 25.20
N GLU A 161 7.49 -7.24 25.80
CA GLU A 161 6.82 -7.38 27.10
C GLU A 161 7.55 -6.61 28.20
N ASP A 162 8.88 -6.75 28.25
CA ASP A 162 9.74 -6.05 29.20
C ASP A 162 9.69 -4.51 29.04
N ILE A 163 9.62 -4.01 27.80
CA ILE A 163 9.41 -2.57 27.55
C ILE A 163 8.02 -2.15 28.05
N LEU A 164 6.99 -2.92 27.71
CA LEU A 164 5.61 -2.61 28.06
C LEU A 164 5.33 -2.70 29.56
N ASP A 165 6.11 -3.48 30.31
CA ASP A 165 6.11 -3.47 31.77
C ASP A 165 6.43 -2.07 32.30
N GLU A 166 7.56 -1.50 31.90
CA GLU A 166 7.96 -0.17 32.34
C GLU A 166 7.00 0.92 31.81
N VAL A 167 6.52 0.81 30.56
CA VAL A 167 5.55 1.76 29.99
C VAL A 167 4.22 1.74 30.77
N THR A 168 3.66 0.57 31.06
CA THR A 168 2.36 0.48 31.76
C THR A 168 2.42 0.90 33.23
N GLU A 169 3.61 0.95 33.84
CA GLU A 169 3.84 1.58 35.15
C GLU A 169 3.84 3.11 35.08
N LEU A 170 4.36 3.70 34.00
CA LEU A 170 4.45 5.15 33.81
C LEU A 170 3.10 5.77 33.40
N PHE A 171 2.30 5.04 32.63
CA PHE A 171 1.02 5.50 32.08
C PHE A 171 -0.15 4.74 32.72
N PRO A 172 -0.82 5.31 33.74
CA PRO A 172 -1.85 4.59 34.49
C PRO A 172 -3.21 4.50 33.76
N PHE A 173 -3.34 5.05 32.55
CA PHE A 173 -4.58 5.15 31.77
C PHE A 173 -4.93 3.83 31.04
N PRO A 174 -6.20 3.62 30.63
CA PRO A 174 -6.68 2.28 30.25
C PRO A 174 -6.19 1.77 28.90
N ALA A 175 -5.45 2.55 28.11
CA ALA A 175 -5.03 2.17 26.76
C ALA A 175 -3.54 2.44 26.50
N VAL A 176 -2.94 1.60 25.67
CA VAL A 176 -1.60 1.76 25.08
C VAL A 176 -1.75 1.60 23.58
N HIS A 177 -1.17 2.52 22.81
CA HIS A 177 -1.06 2.36 21.36
C HIS A 177 0.22 1.54 21.08
N ILE A 178 0.13 0.55 20.19
CA ILE A 178 1.29 -0.26 19.78
C ILE A 178 1.58 -0.15 18.29
N GLY A 179 0.93 0.80 17.63
CA GLY A 179 1.22 1.15 16.24
C GLY A 179 0.65 0.16 15.24
N GLY A 180 1.49 -0.26 14.30
CA GLY A 180 1.20 -1.29 13.31
C GLY A 180 1.01 -0.75 11.90
N ASP A 181 1.34 0.50 11.63
CA ASP A 181 1.31 1.09 10.29
C ASP A 181 2.56 0.71 9.46
N GLU A 182 2.41 0.83 8.15
CA GLU A 182 3.50 0.90 7.16
C GLU A 182 4.59 -0.19 7.23
N ALA A 183 4.27 -1.36 7.80
CA ALA A 183 5.23 -2.44 7.97
C ALA A 183 5.59 -3.12 6.62
N LEU A 184 6.75 -2.77 6.04
CA LEU A 184 7.24 -3.36 4.79
C LEU A 184 7.74 -4.80 4.96
N LYS A 185 7.02 -5.76 4.37
CA LYS A 185 7.20 -7.20 4.63
C LYS A 185 8.43 -7.82 3.95
N PHE A 186 9.12 -7.08 3.09
CA PHE A 186 10.35 -7.47 2.40
C PHE A 186 11.31 -8.31 3.27
N ARG A 187 11.57 -7.87 4.51
CA ARG A 187 12.50 -8.56 5.42
C ARG A 187 11.92 -9.82 6.05
N TRP A 188 10.62 -9.84 6.34
CA TRP A 188 9.95 -11.02 6.88
C TRP A 188 9.87 -12.14 5.86
N ARG A 189 9.64 -11.83 4.58
CA ARG A 189 9.69 -12.79 3.46
C ARG A 189 11.01 -13.54 3.38
N ARG A 190 12.11 -12.87 3.74
CA ARG A 190 13.50 -13.39 3.73
C ARG A 190 13.97 -13.95 5.08
N CYS A 191 13.19 -13.76 6.15
CA CYS A 191 13.62 -14.12 7.48
C CYS A 191 13.25 -15.58 7.81
N PRO A 192 14.22 -16.48 8.05
CA PRO A 192 13.91 -17.89 8.34
C PRO A 192 13.09 -18.08 9.62
N ASP A 193 13.20 -17.18 10.59
CA ASP A 193 12.41 -17.22 11.83
C ASP A 193 10.95 -16.85 11.57
N CYS A 194 10.70 -15.76 10.85
CA CYS A 194 9.35 -15.35 10.45
C CYS A 194 8.69 -16.44 9.59
N GLN A 195 9.42 -16.96 8.60
CA GLN A 195 8.93 -18.04 7.74
C GLN A 195 8.68 -19.35 8.50
N ARG A 196 9.47 -19.64 9.55
CA ARG A 196 9.20 -20.76 10.44
C ARG A 196 7.89 -20.55 11.19
N ARG A 197 7.70 -19.39 11.83
CA ARG A 197 6.48 -19.07 12.59
C ARG A 197 5.23 -19.11 11.72
N ILE A 198 5.29 -18.57 10.50
CA ILE A 198 4.19 -18.68 9.52
C ILE A 198 3.78 -20.14 9.31
N ARG A 199 4.74 -21.03 9.05
CA ARG A 199 4.48 -22.46 8.86
C ARG A 199 3.95 -23.15 10.12
N GLU A 200 4.56 -22.88 11.28
CA GLU A 200 4.18 -23.52 12.56
C GLU A 200 2.78 -23.14 13.01
N LYS A 201 2.37 -21.89 12.76
CA LYS A 201 1.04 -21.37 13.11
C LYS A 201 0.00 -21.51 12.00
N GLY A 202 0.40 -21.97 10.81
CA GLY A 202 -0.51 -22.10 9.66
C GLY A 202 -1.01 -20.75 9.12
N LEU A 203 -0.22 -19.69 9.27
CA LEU A 203 -0.53 -18.36 8.73
C LEU A 203 -0.38 -18.37 7.21
N GLN A 204 -1.15 -17.54 6.52
CA GLN A 204 -1.17 -17.51 5.05
C GLN A 204 -0.21 -16.47 4.46
N SER A 205 0.13 -15.43 5.21
CA SER A 205 0.93 -14.30 4.72
C SER A 205 1.75 -13.62 5.82
N GLU A 206 2.60 -12.69 5.42
CA GLU A 206 3.26 -11.77 6.35
C GLU A 206 2.29 -10.75 7.00
N ASP A 207 1.13 -10.48 6.41
CA ASP A 207 0.09 -9.66 7.06
C ASP A 207 -0.58 -10.43 8.20
N ASP A 208 -0.83 -11.74 8.01
CA ASP A 208 -1.26 -12.63 9.09
C ASP A 208 -0.20 -12.70 10.20
N LEU A 209 1.10 -12.70 9.84
CA LEU A 209 2.19 -12.68 10.80
C LEU A 209 2.24 -11.37 11.61
N GLN A 210 1.96 -10.23 10.97
CA GLN A 210 1.86 -8.95 11.67
C GLN A 210 0.73 -9.00 12.68
N ARG A 211 -0.46 -9.40 12.25
CA ARG A 211 -1.62 -9.54 13.13
C ARG A 211 -1.33 -10.51 14.27
N ASP A 212 -0.68 -11.63 14.01
CA ASP A 212 -0.31 -12.62 15.03
C ASP A 212 0.61 -12.06 16.12
N LEU A 213 1.66 -11.31 15.73
CA LEU A 213 2.53 -10.64 16.69
C LEU A 213 1.76 -9.61 17.53
N LEU A 214 0.96 -8.75 16.89
CA LEU A 214 0.25 -7.69 17.58
C LEU A 214 -0.89 -8.24 18.46
N MET A 215 -1.52 -9.36 18.08
CA MET A 215 -2.45 -10.08 18.94
C MET A 215 -1.76 -10.59 20.22
N GLU A 216 -0.57 -11.18 20.13
CA GLU A 216 0.15 -11.62 21.34
C GLU A 216 0.50 -10.46 22.27
N VAL A 217 0.99 -9.35 21.71
CA VAL A 217 1.28 -8.14 22.50
C VAL A 217 -0.01 -7.54 23.09
N GLY A 218 -1.11 -7.54 22.35
CA GLY A 218 -2.40 -7.06 22.84
C GLY A 218 -2.98 -7.93 23.94
N GLU A 219 -2.88 -9.26 23.84
CA GLU A 219 -3.30 -10.17 24.90
C GLU A 219 -2.44 -10.01 26.16
N TYR A 220 -1.14 -9.75 26.01
CA TYR A 220 -0.25 -9.40 27.13
C TYR A 220 -0.73 -8.14 27.86
N LEU A 221 -1.04 -7.08 27.11
CA LEU A 221 -1.59 -5.83 27.64
C LEU A 221 -2.97 -6.03 28.27
N ALA A 222 -3.83 -6.85 27.68
CA ALA A 222 -5.14 -7.21 28.22
C ALA A 222 -5.01 -7.93 29.58
N GLY A 223 -4.01 -8.80 29.74
CA GLY A 223 -3.65 -9.42 31.01
C GLY A 223 -3.28 -8.42 32.12
N LYS A 224 -2.82 -7.22 31.74
CA LYS A 224 -2.56 -6.09 32.64
C LYS A 224 -3.75 -5.13 32.78
N GLY A 225 -4.91 -5.48 32.22
CA GLY A 225 -6.11 -4.65 32.24
C GLY A 225 -6.04 -3.43 31.32
N ARG A 226 -5.18 -3.45 30.30
CA ARG A 226 -5.05 -2.39 29.29
C ARG A 226 -5.77 -2.80 28.00
N LYS A 227 -6.38 -1.82 27.34
CA LYS A 227 -6.80 -1.92 25.94
C LYS A 227 -5.64 -1.61 25.02
N THR A 228 -5.68 -2.14 23.82
CA THR A 228 -4.63 -1.95 22.81
C THR A 228 -5.19 -1.13 21.66
N ILE A 229 -4.49 -0.07 21.27
CA ILE A 229 -4.82 0.70 20.07
C ILE A 229 -3.80 0.36 18.97
N VAL A 230 -4.27 0.20 17.74
CA VAL A 230 -3.43 -0.05 16.56
C VAL A 230 -3.92 0.75 15.37
N TRP A 231 -3.02 1.09 14.45
CA TRP A 231 -3.40 1.61 13.13
C TRP A 231 -4.15 0.54 12.31
N ASN A 232 -5.01 0.96 11.38
CA ASN A 232 -5.91 0.05 10.66
C ASN A 232 -5.22 -0.95 9.72
N ASP A 233 -3.95 -0.75 9.37
CA ASP A 233 -3.13 -1.65 8.55
C ASP A 233 -3.12 -3.09 9.08
N VAL A 234 -3.20 -3.26 10.40
CA VAL A 234 -3.23 -4.57 11.06
C VAL A 234 -4.41 -5.42 10.60
N LEU A 235 -5.51 -4.79 10.16
CA LEU A 235 -6.70 -5.50 9.69
C LEU A 235 -6.49 -6.21 8.34
N ALA A 236 -5.39 -5.95 7.63
CA ALA A 236 -5.01 -6.71 6.44
C ALA A 236 -4.82 -8.22 6.74
N GLY A 237 -4.38 -8.57 7.95
CA GLY A 237 -4.31 -9.97 8.42
C GLY A 237 -5.64 -10.52 8.96
N GLY A 238 -6.71 -9.71 8.97
CA GLY A 238 -8.04 -10.07 9.46
C GLY A 238 -8.48 -9.40 10.77
N PRO A 239 -9.67 -9.76 11.29
CA PRO A 239 -10.31 -9.05 12.40
C PRO A 239 -9.59 -9.23 13.75
N LEU A 240 -9.68 -8.22 14.61
CA LEU A 240 -9.06 -8.22 15.95
C LEU A 240 -10.08 -8.51 17.07
N PRO A 241 -9.66 -8.98 18.26
CA PRO A 241 -10.51 -9.13 19.43
C PRO A 241 -11.06 -7.80 19.98
N ALA A 242 -12.13 -7.85 20.78
CA ALA A 242 -12.84 -6.66 21.27
C ALA A 242 -12.05 -5.76 22.26
N HIS A 243 -10.92 -6.21 22.81
CA HIS A 243 -10.04 -5.37 23.63
C HIS A 243 -9.10 -4.48 22.79
N PHE A 244 -9.08 -4.69 21.47
CA PHE A 244 -8.44 -3.80 20.51
C PHE A 244 -9.36 -2.64 20.12
N ILE A 245 -8.74 -1.50 19.89
CA ILE A 245 -9.32 -0.31 19.26
C ILE A 245 -8.52 -0.07 17.99
N VAL A 246 -9.20 0.14 16.86
CA VAL A 246 -8.54 0.46 15.60
C VAL A 246 -8.55 1.96 15.37
N GLN A 247 -7.42 2.55 15.03
CA GLN A 247 -7.34 3.94 14.61
C GLN A 247 -7.32 4.01 13.08
N GLN A 248 -8.42 4.47 12.49
CA GLN A 248 -8.59 4.55 11.04
C GLN A 248 -7.94 5.84 10.52
N TRP A 249 -6.85 5.70 9.75
CA TRP A 249 -6.10 6.81 9.17
C TRP A 249 -6.15 6.82 7.64
N MET A 250 -5.80 5.73 6.96
CA MET A 250 -5.88 5.63 5.49
C MET A 250 -6.16 4.22 5.00
N GLY A 251 -6.66 4.10 3.76
CA GLY A 251 -6.97 2.80 3.16
C GLY A 251 -7.93 1.96 4.01
N GLY A 252 -8.00 0.65 3.76
CA GLY A 252 -8.55 -0.34 4.71
C GLY A 252 -10.01 -0.17 5.15
N ARG A 253 -10.80 0.68 4.47
CA ARG A 253 -12.14 1.07 4.96
C ARG A 253 -13.12 -0.10 5.00
N GLN A 254 -12.95 -1.09 4.11
CA GLN A 254 -13.81 -2.28 4.09
C GLN A 254 -13.50 -3.20 5.27
N GLU A 255 -12.22 -3.38 5.58
CA GLU A 255 -11.71 -4.14 6.71
C GLU A 255 -12.13 -3.49 8.03
N THR A 256 -12.01 -2.16 8.13
CA THR A 256 -12.50 -1.39 9.28
C THR A 256 -14.00 -1.51 9.46
N LEU A 257 -14.78 -1.43 8.38
CA LEU A 257 -16.22 -1.68 8.42
C LEU A 257 -16.53 -3.11 8.92
N ALA A 258 -15.85 -4.13 8.40
CA ALA A 258 -16.01 -5.52 8.83
C ALA A 258 -15.68 -5.70 10.32
N PHE A 259 -14.63 -5.04 10.80
CA PHE A 259 -14.27 -5.03 12.23
C PHE A 259 -15.36 -4.37 13.08
N MET A 260 -15.88 -3.21 12.68
CA MET A 260 -16.99 -2.54 13.38
C MET A 260 -18.26 -3.41 13.40
N GLN A 261 -18.57 -4.11 12.30
CA GLN A 261 -19.68 -5.05 12.22
C GLN A 261 -19.53 -6.24 13.17
N SER A 262 -18.29 -6.72 13.41
CA SER A 262 -17.99 -7.73 14.43
C SER A 262 -18.03 -7.21 15.87
N GLY A 263 -18.30 -5.91 16.07
CA GLY A 263 -18.43 -5.28 17.37
C GLY A 263 -17.19 -4.52 17.86
N GLY A 264 -16.15 -4.42 17.02
CA GLY A 264 -14.97 -3.60 17.28
C GLY A 264 -15.27 -2.11 17.38
N THR A 265 -14.35 -1.36 17.97
CA THR A 265 -14.46 0.10 18.14
C THR A 265 -13.31 0.82 17.47
N VAL A 266 -13.60 2.01 16.91
CA VAL A 266 -12.68 2.76 16.05
C VAL A 266 -12.47 4.18 16.56
N ILE A 267 -11.23 4.66 16.52
CA ILE A 267 -10.88 6.09 16.59
C ILE A 267 -10.70 6.58 15.17
N ARG A 268 -11.26 7.76 14.86
CA ARG A 268 -11.20 8.33 13.52
C ARG A 268 -10.07 9.34 13.40
N SER A 269 -9.16 9.10 12.46
CA SER A 269 -8.02 9.96 12.14
C SER A 269 -7.78 10.05 10.63
N ASP A 270 -8.84 9.98 9.80
CA ASP A 270 -8.70 9.99 8.33
C ASP A 270 -7.72 11.08 7.83
N THR A 271 -6.72 10.67 7.05
CA THR A 271 -5.62 11.53 6.56
C THR A 271 -6.11 12.76 5.81
N ASP A 272 -7.18 12.64 5.04
CA ASP A 272 -7.74 13.74 4.25
C ASP A 272 -8.60 14.73 5.06
N SER A 273 -8.61 14.61 6.40
CA SER A 273 -9.46 15.41 7.29
C SER A 273 -8.78 15.85 8.59
N PHE A 274 -7.92 15.01 9.19
CA PHE A 274 -7.44 15.23 10.54
C PHE A 274 -5.91 15.21 10.71
N TYR A 275 -5.13 14.97 9.64
CA TYR A 275 -3.67 15.06 9.68
C TYR A 275 -3.22 16.52 9.63
N LEU A 276 -2.93 17.09 10.79
CA LEU A 276 -2.66 18.51 10.94
C LEU A 276 -1.21 18.87 10.61
N ASP A 277 -0.35 17.90 10.33
CA ASP A 277 0.98 18.12 9.76
C ASP A 277 0.92 18.59 8.28
N TYR A 278 -0.16 18.27 7.56
CA TYR A 278 -0.37 18.71 6.17
C TYR A 278 -0.51 20.23 6.04
N CYS A 279 -0.23 20.73 4.84
CA CYS A 279 -0.41 22.14 4.49
C CYS A 279 -1.89 22.58 4.52
N TYR A 280 -2.14 23.88 4.69
CA TYR A 280 -3.51 24.43 4.76
C TYR A 280 -4.25 24.28 3.42
N GLY A 281 -3.53 24.31 2.30
CA GLY A 281 -4.09 24.03 0.99
C GLY A 281 -4.61 22.60 0.83
N ARG A 282 -4.28 21.66 1.73
CA ARG A 282 -4.86 20.32 1.78
C ARG A 282 -5.97 20.22 2.83
N ILE A 283 -5.72 20.76 4.04
CA ILE A 283 -6.67 20.75 5.15
C ILE A 283 -6.66 22.12 5.82
N ASP A 284 -7.59 22.97 5.43
CA ASP A 284 -7.91 24.23 6.10
C ASP A 284 -9.11 24.06 7.06
N VAL A 285 -9.53 25.17 7.68
CA VAL A 285 -10.68 25.18 8.61
C VAL A 285 -11.98 24.86 7.88
N ARG A 286 -12.12 25.32 6.63
CA ARG A 286 -13.28 25.05 5.79
C ARG A 286 -13.42 23.56 5.47
N ARG A 287 -12.33 22.89 5.13
CA ARG A 287 -12.32 21.44 4.91
C ARG A 287 -12.75 20.65 6.14
N ILE A 288 -12.29 21.06 7.34
CA ILE A 288 -12.73 20.44 8.60
C ILE A 288 -14.23 20.67 8.81
N HIS A 289 -14.73 21.88 8.55
CA HIS A 289 -16.15 22.20 8.61
C HIS A 289 -16.99 21.30 7.68
N GLU A 290 -16.55 21.08 6.45
CA GLU A 290 -17.26 20.29 5.43
C GLU A 290 -17.12 18.77 5.61
N THR A 291 -16.11 18.32 6.35
CA THR A 291 -15.89 16.89 6.62
C THR A 291 -17.11 16.30 7.32
N PRO A 292 -17.74 15.22 6.85
CA PRO A 292 -18.92 14.67 7.52
C PRO A 292 -18.53 14.16 8.90
N ARG A 293 -19.40 14.32 9.90
CA ARG A 293 -19.13 13.81 11.26
C ARG A 293 -19.07 12.28 11.29
N ILE A 294 -20.00 11.65 10.59
CA ILE A 294 -20.03 10.20 10.39
C ILE A 294 -19.47 9.92 8.99
N PRO A 295 -18.32 9.23 8.87
CA PRO A 295 -17.79 8.87 7.58
C PRO A 295 -18.67 7.81 6.89
N GLU A 296 -18.63 7.78 5.56
CA GLU A 296 -19.48 6.90 4.74
C GLU A 296 -19.38 5.42 5.14
N TYR A 297 -18.17 4.93 5.46
CA TYR A 297 -17.96 3.54 5.87
C TYR A 297 -18.57 3.19 7.23
N ALA A 298 -19.03 4.17 8.02
CA ALA A 298 -19.55 3.97 9.37
C ALA A 298 -21.05 4.24 9.51
N VAL A 299 -21.75 4.54 8.41
CA VAL A 299 -23.20 4.78 8.42
C VAL A 299 -23.93 3.56 8.99
N GLY A 300 -24.73 3.77 10.04
CA GLY A 300 -25.44 2.72 10.79
C GLY A 300 -24.61 2.03 11.89
N LEU A 301 -23.33 2.40 12.05
CA LEU A 301 -22.41 1.89 13.08
C LEU A 301 -21.75 3.05 13.87
N GLU A 302 -22.41 4.19 13.95
CA GLU A 302 -21.89 5.41 14.57
C GLU A 302 -21.48 5.20 16.03
N ASN A 303 -22.18 4.32 16.73
CA ASN A 303 -21.90 3.96 18.12
C ASN A 303 -20.60 3.15 18.31
N ARG A 304 -19.95 2.73 17.22
CA ARG A 304 -18.64 2.07 17.23
C ARG A 304 -17.49 3.05 17.06
N ILE A 305 -17.76 4.30 16.66
CA ILE A 305 -16.76 5.36 16.62
C ILE A 305 -16.63 5.95 18.03
N LEU A 306 -15.44 5.85 18.63
CA LEU A 306 -15.16 6.39 19.96
C LEU A 306 -15.00 7.90 19.95
N GLY A 307 -14.57 8.45 18.81
CA GLY A 307 -14.41 9.89 18.58
C GLY A 307 -13.35 10.17 17.52
N VAL A 308 -12.76 11.36 17.58
CA VAL A 308 -11.80 11.88 16.59
C VAL A 308 -10.46 12.15 17.27
N GLU A 309 -9.39 11.83 16.56
CA GLU A 309 -8.04 12.21 16.92
C GLU A 309 -7.32 12.84 15.75
N CYS A 310 -6.60 13.94 16.01
CA CYS A 310 -5.87 14.71 15.01
C CYS A 310 -4.36 14.49 15.14
N PRO A 311 -3.72 13.75 14.21
CA PRO A 311 -2.29 13.58 14.23
C PRO A 311 -1.50 14.84 13.87
N LEU A 312 -0.38 15.02 14.57
CA LEU A 312 0.66 15.98 14.24
C LEU A 312 2.00 15.26 14.15
N TRP A 313 2.29 14.71 12.96
CA TRP A 313 3.60 14.20 12.60
C TRP A 313 4.61 15.35 12.46
N THR A 314 5.86 15.14 12.84
CA THR A 314 6.82 16.25 13.02
C THR A 314 8.00 16.29 12.06
N GLU A 315 7.95 15.61 10.91
CA GLU A 315 9.02 15.67 9.88
C GLU A 315 9.42 17.10 9.54
N ARG A 316 8.45 18.02 9.44
CA ARG A 316 8.67 19.44 9.11
C ARG A 316 8.22 20.41 10.20
N ILE A 317 8.23 19.95 11.46
CA ILE A 317 7.74 20.69 12.63
C ILE A 317 8.82 20.72 13.71
N ALA A 318 9.85 21.54 13.47
CA ALA A 318 11.02 21.63 14.34
C ALA A 318 10.92 22.73 15.42
N SER A 319 9.74 23.30 15.67
CA SER A 319 9.56 24.26 16.76
C SER A 319 8.13 24.28 17.29
N LEU A 320 7.96 24.75 18.53
CA LEU A 320 6.64 24.96 19.13
C LEU A 320 5.80 25.97 18.33
N GLU A 321 6.41 27.01 17.77
CA GLU A 321 5.71 27.99 16.93
C GLU A 321 5.20 27.34 15.65
N ARG A 322 6.01 26.47 15.02
CA ARG A 322 5.56 25.71 13.84
C ARG A 322 4.47 24.72 14.20
N ALA A 323 4.57 24.05 15.35
CA ALA A 323 3.52 23.16 15.85
C ALA A 323 2.22 23.93 16.11
N ALA A 324 2.29 25.10 16.75
CA ALA A 324 1.15 25.96 17.00
C ALA A 324 0.51 26.48 15.70
N TRP A 325 1.33 26.85 14.70
CA TRP A 325 0.85 27.24 13.37
C TRP A 325 0.06 26.11 12.69
N GLN A 326 0.54 24.87 12.80
CA GLN A 326 -0.12 23.72 12.21
C GLN A 326 -1.38 23.33 12.99
N LEU A 327 -1.32 23.29 14.31
CA LEU A 327 -2.45 22.89 15.14
C LEU A 327 -3.56 23.92 15.17
N PHE A 328 -3.25 25.22 15.28
CA PHE A 328 -4.25 26.26 15.50
C PHE A 328 -4.41 27.12 14.24
N PRO A 329 -5.65 27.35 13.78
CA PRO A 329 -6.94 27.05 14.41
C PRO A 329 -7.54 25.66 14.12
N ARG A 330 -6.87 24.77 13.38
CA ARG A 330 -7.49 23.54 12.86
C ARG A 330 -7.97 22.58 13.95
N LEU A 331 -7.18 22.39 15.00
CA LEU A 331 -7.56 21.62 16.18
C LEU A 331 -8.74 22.28 16.93
N THR A 332 -8.81 23.61 16.93
CA THR A 332 -9.94 24.38 17.48
C THR A 332 -11.20 24.19 16.65
N ALA A 333 -11.07 24.18 15.32
CA ALA A 333 -12.14 23.85 14.40
C ALA A 333 -12.69 22.43 14.64
N VAL A 334 -11.82 21.44 14.86
CA VAL A 334 -12.24 20.08 15.23
C VAL A 334 -12.97 20.09 16.58
N SER A 335 -12.44 20.77 17.60
CA SER A 335 -13.12 20.90 18.90
C SER A 335 -14.52 21.49 18.78
N VAL A 336 -14.67 22.62 18.07
CA VAL A 336 -15.98 23.25 17.82
C VAL A 336 -16.89 22.28 17.08
N LYS A 337 -16.39 21.61 16.03
CA LYS A 337 -17.16 20.68 15.21
C LYS A 337 -17.68 19.49 16.03
N MET A 338 -16.91 18.97 16.98
CA MET A 338 -17.32 17.81 17.80
C MET A 338 -18.14 18.20 19.04
N SER A 339 -18.21 19.49 19.39
CA SER A 339 -18.83 19.95 20.65
C SER A 339 -20.37 20.10 20.64
N GLY A 340 -21.06 19.99 19.50
CA GLY A 340 -22.47 20.40 19.41
C GLY A 340 -23.21 19.92 18.16
N GLU A 341 -24.13 20.69 17.61
CA GLU A 341 -24.82 20.42 16.34
C GLU A 341 -24.00 20.89 15.14
N GLU A 342 -24.36 20.46 13.93
CA GLU A 342 -23.73 20.92 12.69
C GLU A 342 -24.11 22.39 12.44
N LEU A 343 -23.11 23.26 12.30
CA LEU A 343 -23.29 24.70 12.22
C LEU A 343 -23.08 25.19 10.79
N PRO A 344 -23.85 26.19 10.31
CA PRO A 344 -23.50 26.91 9.10
C PRO A 344 -22.11 27.54 9.20
N TRP A 345 -21.41 27.67 8.06
CA TRP A 345 -20.01 28.14 8.00
C TRP A 345 -19.76 29.42 8.81
N GLU A 346 -20.56 30.47 8.61
CA GLU A 346 -20.34 31.76 9.31
C GLU A 346 -20.45 31.61 10.84
N THR A 347 -21.43 30.86 11.33
CA THR A 347 -21.58 30.62 12.78
C THR A 347 -20.47 29.73 13.33
N PHE A 348 -20.00 28.76 12.53
CA PHE A 348 -18.87 27.91 12.88
C PHE A 348 -17.59 28.74 13.00
N ARG A 349 -17.28 29.55 11.98
CA ARG A 349 -16.09 30.41 11.93
C ARG A 349 -16.02 31.37 13.11
N GLU A 350 -17.12 32.05 13.45
CA GLU A 350 -17.15 32.97 14.60
C GLU A 350 -16.90 32.25 15.93
N LYS A 351 -17.38 31.00 16.09
CA LYS A 351 -17.09 30.19 17.28
C LYS A 351 -15.62 29.75 17.33
N VAL A 352 -15.04 29.36 16.20
CA VAL A 352 -13.62 29.03 16.10
C VAL A 352 -12.77 30.24 16.49
N LYS A 353 -13.11 31.41 15.95
CA LYS A 353 -12.42 32.67 16.27
C LYS A 353 -12.46 33.03 17.75
N ALA A 354 -13.65 33.03 18.36
CA ALA A 354 -13.78 33.34 19.78
C ALA A 354 -12.97 32.38 20.67
N LEU A 355 -12.97 31.08 20.34
CA LEU A 355 -12.22 30.07 21.09
C LEU A 355 -10.70 30.17 20.86
N GLU A 356 -10.27 30.55 19.66
CA GLU A 356 -8.86 30.85 19.36
C GLU A 356 -8.35 32.05 20.15
N GLU A 357 -9.13 33.13 20.25
CA GLU A 357 -8.78 34.32 21.03
C GLU A 357 -8.60 33.98 22.52
N GLU A 358 -9.50 33.14 23.09
CA GLU A 358 -9.39 32.64 24.46
C GLU A 358 -8.13 31.76 24.65
N ARG A 359 -7.92 30.80 23.76
CA ARG A 359 -6.77 29.89 23.78
C ARG A 359 -5.44 30.65 23.67
N GLU A 360 -5.33 31.60 22.75
CA GLU A 360 -4.13 32.42 22.57
C GLU A 360 -3.87 33.29 23.80
N ALA A 361 -4.91 33.91 24.38
CA ALA A 361 -4.77 34.73 25.59
C ALA A 361 -4.22 33.93 26.79
N ILE A 362 -4.57 32.64 26.90
CA ILE A 362 -4.11 31.75 27.98
C ILE A 362 -2.70 31.21 27.72
N THR A 363 -2.42 30.79 26.49
CA THR A 363 -1.22 30.00 26.16
C THR A 363 -0.10 30.80 25.52
N GLY A 364 -0.42 31.96 24.93
CA GLY A 364 0.50 32.75 24.11
C GLY A 364 0.89 32.10 22.78
N LEU A 365 0.35 30.92 22.46
CA LEU A 365 0.64 30.23 21.20
C LEU A 365 -0.18 30.86 20.08
N LYS A 366 0.49 31.32 19.03
CA LYS A 366 -0.15 31.90 17.85
C LYS A 366 -0.38 30.83 16.80
N GLY A 367 -1.61 30.75 16.29
CA GLY A 367 -1.97 29.90 15.17
C GLY A 367 -1.71 30.56 13.82
N ALA A 368 -2.12 29.86 12.76
CA ALA A 368 -2.20 30.40 11.42
C ALA A 368 -3.29 31.50 11.31
N PRO A 369 -3.08 32.52 10.47
CA PRO A 369 -3.97 33.67 10.38
C PRO A 369 -5.25 33.33 9.61
N GLU A 370 -6.29 34.16 9.75
CA GLU A 370 -7.64 33.93 9.20
C GLU A 370 -7.68 33.75 7.67
N GLU A 371 -6.70 34.30 6.93
CA GLU A 371 -6.63 34.17 5.48
C GLU A 371 -6.39 32.73 5.02
N LEU A 372 -5.91 31.84 5.91
CA LEU A 372 -5.72 30.41 5.61
C LEU A 372 -6.91 29.54 6.02
N TRP A 373 -7.98 30.12 6.58
CA TRP A 373 -9.09 29.32 7.12
C TRP A 373 -10.05 28.81 6.03
N ASP A 374 -10.11 29.52 4.91
CA ASP A 374 -10.93 29.20 3.74
C ASP A 374 -10.14 29.62 2.50
N MET A 375 -9.23 28.75 2.06
CA MET A 375 -8.31 29.08 0.98
C MET A 375 -9.01 28.98 -0.38
N ASP A 376 -8.83 30.01 -1.21
CA ASP A 376 -9.23 29.94 -2.62
C ASP A 376 -8.54 28.74 -3.32
N PRO A 377 -9.21 28.01 -4.23
CA PRO A 377 -8.67 26.82 -4.87
C PRO A 377 -7.28 26.99 -5.53
N ASP A 378 -6.98 28.15 -6.12
CA ASP A 378 -5.68 28.39 -6.75
C ASP A 378 -4.58 28.59 -5.70
N ALA A 379 -4.89 29.31 -4.61
CA ALA A 379 -3.97 29.46 -3.47
C ALA A 379 -3.72 28.12 -2.77
N ALA A 380 -4.77 27.32 -2.57
CA ALA A 380 -4.66 25.99 -1.99
C ALA A 380 -3.80 25.06 -2.87
N LYS A 381 -3.96 25.13 -4.19
CA LYS A 381 -3.11 24.39 -5.15
C LYS A 381 -1.66 24.83 -5.09
N ALA A 382 -1.39 26.13 -5.01
CA ALA A 382 -0.04 26.67 -4.89
C ALA A 382 0.64 26.23 -3.59
N ASP A 383 -0.10 26.23 -2.47
CA ASP A 383 0.39 25.77 -1.16
C ASP A 383 0.75 24.27 -1.17
N ARG A 384 -0.12 23.41 -1.73
CA ARG A 384 0.20 21.99 -1.95
C ARG A 384 1.44 21.79 -2.83
N GLN A 385 1.58 22.60 -3.87
CA GLN A 385 2.75 22.52 -4.76
C GLN A 385 4.04 22.96 -4.04
N ALA A 386 3.97 23.94 -3.15
CA ALA A 386 5.09 24.39 -2.34
C ALA A 386 5.52 23.32 -1.32
N GLU A 387 4.56 22.63 -0.70
CA GLU A 387 4.85 21.48 0.17
C GLU A 387 5.58 20.37 -0.61
N ILE A 388 5.07 19.99 -1.79
CA ILE A 388 5.71 19.00 -2.67
C ILE A 388 7.12 19.45 -3.05
N GLN A 389 7.31 20.72 -3.45
CA GLN A 389 8.65 21.24 -3.77
C GLN A 389 9.60 21.18 -2.58
N THR A 390 9.09 21.36 -1.36
CA THR A 390 9.89 21.26 -0.14
C THR A 390 10.34 19.82 0.12
N ILE A 391 9.42 18.85 0.00
CA ILE A 391 9.72 17.41 0.09
C ILE A 391 10.77 17.01 -0.95
N PHE A 392 10.59 17.48 -2.19
CA PHE A 392 11.47 17.21 -3.33
C PHE A 392 12.58 18.26 -3.49
N SER A 393 13.25 18.62 -2.40
CA SER A 393 14.37 19.57 -2.45
C SER A 393 15.65 19.03 -1.83
N GLY A 394 16.78 19.48 -2.39
CA GLY A 394 18.11 19.20 -1.84
C GLY A 394 18.42 17.71 -1.71
N LYS A 395 18.93 17.32 -0.54
CA LYS A 395 19.24 15.90 -0.25
C LYS A 395 18.00 15.06 0.07
N ALA A 396 16.89 15.68 0.50
CA ALA A 396 15.66 14.96 0.83
C ALA A 396 15.06 14.26 -0.40
N GLU A 397 15.17 14.87 -1.59
CA GLU A 397 14.72 14.28 -2.85
C GLU A 397 15.34 12.89 -3.11
N ALA A 398 16.62 12.70 -2.79
CA ALA A 398 17.28 11.40 -3.00
C ALA A 398 16.73 10.33 -2.03
N TYR A 399 16.43 10.69 -0.78
CA TYR A 399 15.85 9.78 0.20
C TYR A 399 14.40 9.42 -0.17
N GLU A 400 13.58 10.42 -0.52
CA GLU A 400 12.19 10.25 -0.94
C GLU A 400 12.08 9.36 -2.20
N ARG A 401 12.97 9.54 -3.19
CA ARG A 401 12.99 8.65 -4.37
C ARG A 401 13.30 7.21 -3.99
N LYS A 402 14.30 7.02 -3.13
CA LYS A 402 14.73 5.71 -2.68
C LYS A 402 13.64 5.00 -1.86
N GLU A 403 12.98 5.72 -0.96
CA GLU A 403 11.84 5.25 -0.20
C GLU A 403 10.73 4.74 -1.12
N ARG A 404 10.31 5.54 -2.10
CA ARG A 404 9.27 5.15 -3.07
C ARG A 404 9.62 3.86 -3.79
N GLU A 405 10.87 3.69 -4.22
CA GLU A 405 11.29 2.44 -4.84
C GLU A 405 11.21 1.24 -3.88
N ILE A 406 11.52 1.43 -2.60
CA ILE A 406 11.42 0.36 -1.58
C ILE A 406 9.95 0.00 -1.30
N VAL A 407 9.05 0.99 -1.19
CA VAL A 407 7.61 0.77 -1.00
C VAL A 407 7.01 0.07 -2.22
N SER A 408 7.30 0.54 -3.43
CA SER A 408 6.83 -0.08 -4.68
C SER A 408 7.38 -1.51 -4.83
N LEU A 409 8.60 -1.79 -4.35
CA LEU A 409 9.16 -3.14 -4.33
C LEU A 409 8.38 -4.08 -3.40
N ASP A 410 8.02 -3.65 -2.18
CA ASP A 410 7.18 -4.47 -1.28
C ASP A 410 5.80 -4.75 -1.90
N ALA A 411 5.19 -3.72 -2.52
CA ALA A 411 3.92 -3.86 -3.24
C ALA A 411 4.03 -4.82 -4.44
N ALA A 412 5.13 -4.79 -5.17
CA ALA A 412 5.40 -5.71 -6.28
C ALA A 412 5.52 -7.16 -5.81
N GLU A 413 6.22 -7.43 -4.71
CA GLU A 413 6.31 -8.78 -4.13
C GLU A 413 4.94 -9.28 -3.64
N ARG A 414 4.13 -8.41 -3.01
CA ARG A 414 2.73 -8.72 -2.64
C ARG A 414 1.89 -9.08 -3.86
N LEU A 415 1.97 -8.27 -4.91
CA LEU A 415 1.25 -8.53 -6.16
C LEU A 415 1.70 -9.85 -6.80
N ALA A 416 3.01 -10.14 -6.80
CA ALA A 416 3.51 -11.39 -7.37
C ALA A 416 2.92 -12.62 -6.66
N GLU A 417 2.84 -12.57 -5.33
CA GLU A 417 2.23 -13.64 -4.53
C GLU A 417 0.72 -13.77 -4.79
N SER A 418 -0.03 -12.67 -4.89
CA SER A 418 -1.46 -12.72 -5.22
C SER A 418 -1.73 -13.26 -6.63
N LEU A 419 -0.76 -13.12 -7.54
CA LEU A 419 -0.78 -13.72 -8.88
C LEU A 419 -0.34 -15.18 -8.90
N GLY A 420 0.07 -15.74 -7.77
CA GLY A 420 0.52 -17.14 -7.63
C GLY A 420 1.87 -17.41 -8.30
N ILE A 421 2.74 -16.39 -8.40
CA ILE A 421 4.09 -16.55 -8.94
C ILE A 421 4.97 -17.26 -7.90
N ASP A 422 5.87 -18.11 -8.38
CA ASP A 422 6.78 -18.86 -7.51
C ASP A 422 7.62 -17.92 -6.63
N ARG A 423 7.64 -18.21 -5.34
CA ARG A 423 8.21 -17.33 -4.34
C ARG A 423 9.72 -17.17 -4.47
N ASP A 424 10.44 -18.23 -4.82
CA ASP A 424 11.89 -18.18 -4.95
C ASP A 424 12.27 -17.32 -6.16
N PHE A 425 11.47 -17.39 -7.24
CA PHE A 425 11.65 -16.53 -8.41
C PHE A 425 11.39 -15.04 -8.09
N VAL A 426 10.32 -14.75 -7.32
CA VAL A 426 10.01 -13.39 -6.85
C VAL A 426 11.13 -12.83 -5.98
N GLN A 427 11.61 -13.61 -5.00
CA GLN A 427 12.67 -13.16 -4.09
C GLN A 427 13.99 -12.94 -4.82
N LYS A 428 14.34 -13.77 -5.81
CA LYS A 428 15.52 -13.54 -6.67
C LYS A 428 15.43 -12.19 -7.38
N GLY A 429 14.29 -11.90 -8.01
CA GLY A 429 14.06 -10.62 -8.67
C GLY A 429 14.07 -9.44 -7.70
N GLY A 430 13.45 -9.60 -6.53
CA GLY A 430 13.38 -8.57 -5.51
C GLY A 430 14.74 -8.26 -4.88
N ASP A 431 15.59 -9.27 -4.69
CA ASP A 431 16.98 -9.10 -4.25
C ASP A 431 17.81 -8.33 -5.28
N SER A 432 17.54 -8.55 -6.57
CA SER A 432 18.20 -7.82 -7.65
C SER A 432 17.82 -6.34 -7.65
N VAL A 433 16.53 -6.05 -7.62
CA VAL A 433 16.02 -4.67 -7.57
C VAL A 433 16.45 -3.98 -6.26
N TRP A 434 16.49 -4.70 -5.15
CA TRP A 434 16.99 -4.19 -3.88
C TRP A 434 18.46 -3.74 -3.98
N ALA A 435 19.31 -4.55 -4.61
CA ALA A 435 20.72 -4.22 -4.82
C ALA A 435 20.87 -2.96 -5.68
N GLU A 436 20.09 -2.85 -6.76
CA GLU A 436 20.05 -1.69 -7.65
C GLU A 436 19.68 -0.39 -6.89
N ILE A 437 18.58 -0.41 -6.13
CA ILE A 437 18.12 0.73 -5.29
C ILE A 437 19.22 1.20 -4.31
N HIS A 438 20.06 0.27 -3.84
CA HIS A 438 21.13 0.55 -2.89
C HIS A 438 22.49 0.81 -3.54
N GLY A 439 22.58 0.81 -4.88
CA GLY A 439 23.84 0.96 -5.62
C GLY A 439 24.85 -0.15 -5.30
N GLN A 440 24.36 -1.36 -5.00
CA GLN A 440 25.16 -2.55 -4.72
C GLN A 440 25.36 -3.37 -6.01
N GLU A 441 26.30 -4.32 -5.98
CA GLU A 441 26.47 -5.26 -7.09
C GLU A 441 25.21 -6.12 -7.26
N GLU A 442 24.60 -6.04 -8.44
CA GLU A 442 23.40 -6.78 -8.77
C GLU A 442 23.72 -8.29 -8.89
N PRO A 443 22.91 -9.17 -8.27
CA PRO A 443 22.91 -10.58 -8.59
C PRO A 443 22.70 -10.82 -10.09
N GLU A 444 23.22 -11.93 -10.61
CA GLU A 444 23.02 -12.31 -12.01
C GLU A 444 21.52 -12.57 -12.31
N ASP A 445 20.92 -11.72 -13.16
CA ASP A 445 19.55 -11.88 -13.66
C ASP A 445 19.54 -12.54 -15.05
N ASP A 446 19.85 -13.84 -15.09
CA ASP A 446 19.94 -14.63 -16.32
C ASP A 446 18.57 -15.07 -16.90
N ASN A 447 17.47 -14.75 -16.23
CA ASN A 447 16.13 -15.21 -16.60
C ASN A 447 15.01 -14.17 -16.43
N GLY A 448 15.34 -12.88 -16.23
CA GLY A 448 14.39 -11.76 -16.25
C GLY A 448 13.58 -11.59 -14.95
N ALA A 449 14.05 -12.13 -13.83
CA ALA A 449 13.41 -12.00 -12.53
C ALA A 449 13.37 -10.53 -12.05
N GLY A 450 14.47 -9.79 -12.22
CA GLY A 450 14.53 -8.37 -11.88
C GLY A 450 13.61 -7.54 -12.78
N ILE A 451 13.59 -7.85 -14.08
CA ILE A 451 12.68 -7.21 -15.05
C ILE A 451 11.21 -7.45 -14.67
N LEU A 452 10.85 -8.68 -14.26
CA LEU A 452 9.51 -8.98 -13.77
C LEU A 452 9.13 -8.07 -12.60
N ILE A 453 9.99 -7.97 -11.59
CA ILE A 453 9.72 -7.14 -10.41
C ILE A 453 9.58 -5.67 -10.78
N ARG A 454 10.44 -5.13 -11.66
CA ARG A 454 10.30 -3.76 -12.17
C ARG A 454 8.96 -3.54 -12.88
N GLN A 455 8.49 -4.51 -13.68
CA GLN A 455 7.18 -4.44 -14.32
C GLN A 455 6.03 -4.48 -13.28
N LEU A 456 6.15 -5.32 -12.26
CA LEU A 456 5.16 -5.43 -11.18
C LEU A 456 5.12 -4.18 -10.28
N MET A 457 6.25 -3.52 -10.04
CA MET A 457 6.29 -2.21 -9.37
C MET A 457 5.44 -1.20 -10.14
N ILE A 458 5.65 -1.07 -11.45
CA ILE A 458 4.87 -0.16 -12.30
C ILE A 458 3.38 -0.59 -12.33
N ALA A 459 3.09 -1.89 -12.33
CA ALA A 459 1.72 -2.40 -12.27
C ALA A 459 1.00 -1.98 -10.98
N ALA A 460 1.67 -2.12 -9.82
CA ALA A 460 1.16 -1.71 -8.52
C ALA A 460 0.98 -0.18 -8.43
N ASP A 461 1.97 0.59 -8.87
CA ASP A 461 1.90 2.06 -8.90
C ASP A 461 0.77 2.54 -9.83
N SER A 462 0.60 1.89 -11.00
CA SER A 462 -0.47 2.23 -11.95
C SER A 462 -1.87 1.93 -11.38
N ARG A 463 -1.99 0.92 -10.53
CA ARG A 463 -3.22 0.63 -9.77
C ARG A 463 -3.53 1.71 -8.75
N GLN A 464 -2.52 2.22 -8.05
CA GLN A 464 -2.72 3.19 -6.99
C GLN A 464 -2.90 4.63 -7.51
N TYR A 465 -2.09 5.01 -8.50
CA TYR A 465 -1.94 6.40 -8.93
C TYR A 465 -2.13 6.63 -10.44
N GLY A 466 -2.22 5.56 -11.23
CA GLY A 466 -2.17 5.62 -12.69
C GLY A 466 -3.45 5.19 -13.37
N ALA A 467 -3.28 4.55 -14.54
CA ALA A 467 -4.36 4.26 -15.47
C ALA A 467 -5.39 3.23 -14.94
N TRP A 468 -5.03 2.48 -13.90
CA TRP A 468 -5.87 1.44 -13.30
C TRP A 468 -6.64 1.89 -12.06
N LYS A 469 -6.49 3.16 -11.62
CA LYS A 469 -7.07 3.69 -10.39
C LYS A 469 -8.60 3.52 -10.30
N ASP A 470 -9.31 3.84 -11.38
CA ASP A 470 -10.79 3.86 -11.41
C ASP A 470 -11.41 2.64 -12.11
N ILE A 471 -10.57 1.65 -12.44
CA ILE A 471 -10.98 0.41 -13.10
C ILE A 471 -11.32 -0.64 -12.03
N PRO A 472 -12.34 -1.50 -12.22
CA PRO A 472 -12.67 -2.56 -11.25
C PRO A 472 -11.47 -3.46 -10.92
N GLU A 473 -11.34 -3.83 -9.64
CA GLU A 473 -10.23 -4.66 -9.16
C GLU A 473 -10.17 -6.03 -9.83
N GLU A 474 -11.33 -6.66 -10.07
CA GLU A 474 -11.43 -7.95 -10.74
C GLU A 474 -10.78 -7.92 -12.13
N ILE A 475 -11.09 -6.89 -12.94
CA ILE A 475 -10.53 -6.73 -14.29
C ILE A 475 -9.02 -6.46 -14.21
N TRP A 476 -8.58 -5.64 -13.25
CA TRP A 476 -7.15 -5.40 -13.03
C TRP A 476 -6.41 -6.70 -12.69
N MET A 477 -6.89 -7.45 -11.68
CA MET A 477 -6.30 -8.71 -11.25
C MET A 477 -6.29 -9.75 -12.38
N ASP A 478 -7.40 -9.90 -13.10
CA ASP A 478 -7.46 -10.83 -14.25
C ASP A 478 -6.49 -10.42 -15.36
N THR A 479 -6.28 -9.12 -15.57
CA THR A 479 -5.31 -8.62 -16.55
C THR A 479 -3.87 -8.86 -16.10
N MET A 480 -3.58 -8.66 -14.81
CA MET A 480 -2.24 -8.88 -14.25
C MET A 480 -1.87 -10.37 -14.15
N LYS A 481 -2.83 -11.31 -14.22
CA LYS A 481 -2.54 -12.76 -14.36
C LYS A 481 -1.73 -13.10 -15.63
N CYS A 482 -1.56 -12.16 -16.55
CA CYS A 482 -0.60 -12.32 -17.66
C CYS A 482 0.82 -12.62 -17.16
N PHE A 483 1.27 -12.06 -16.03
CA PHE A 483 2.61 -12.29 -15.50
C PHE A 483 2.83 -13.77 -15.14
N SER A 484 1.94 -14.35 -14.32
CA SER A 484 2.06 -15.76 -13.93
C SER A 484 1.87 -16.70 -15.12
N ARG A 485 1.01 -16.34 -16.07
CA ARG A 485 0.85 -17.07 -17.33
C ARG A 485 2.13 -17.07 -18.18
N PHE A 486 2.77 -15.92 -18.38
CA PHE A 486 4.02 -15.83 -19.16
C PHE A 486 5.17 -16.59 -18.50
N ILE A 487 5.24 -16.59 -17.17
CA ILE A 487 6.22 -17.40 -16.43
C ILE A 487 5.96 -18.91 -16.65
N SER A 488 4.69 -19.32 -16.61
CA SER A 488 4.29 -20.71 -16.90
C SER A 488 4.65 -21.12 -18.33
N GLU A 489 4.43 -20.24 -19.32
CA GLU A 489 4.80 -20.45 -20.72
C GLU A 489 6.31 -20.55 -20.90
N HIS A 490 7.08 -19.68 -20.24
CA HIS A 490 8.53 -19.75 -20.23
C HIS A 490 9.01 -21.08 -19.63
N ARG A 491 8.45 -21.49 -18.48
CA ARG A 491 8.74 -22.79 -17.85
C ARG A 491 8.44 -23.96 -18.78
N ARG A 492 7.35 -23.89 -19.54
CA ARG A 492 6.97 -24.92 -20.49
C ARG A 492 7.96 -25.03 -21.66
N SER A 493 8.48 -23.90 -22.12
CA SER A 493 9.35 -23.83 -23.31
C SER A 493 10.82 -24.09 -22.98
N TYR A 494 11.29 -23.64 -21.82
CA TYR A 494 12.70 -23.68 -21.40
C TYR A 494 12.98 -24.62 -20.22
N GLY A 495 11.96 -25.20 -19.59
CA GLY A 495 12.10 -26.09 -18.44
C GLY A 495 12.46 -25.38 -17.11
N ARG A 496 12.42 -24.05 -17.08
CA ARG A 496 12.73 -23.22 -15.89
C ARG A 496 11.90 -21.94 -15.87
N ASP A 497 11.70 -21.37 -14.69
CA ASP A 497 11.07 -20.06 -14.56
C ASP A 497 11.91 -18.96 -15.21
N GLY A 498 11.20 -18.02 -15.83
CA GLY A 498 11.78 -16.86 -16.46
C GLY A 498 10.70 -15.93 -17.00
N PHE A 499 11.08 -14.70 -17.29
CA PHE A 499 10.18 -13.67 -17.79
C PHE A 499 10.83 -12.90 -18.94
N ASP A 500 10.34 -13.14 -20.16
CA ASP A 500 10.89 -12.60 -21.40
C ASP A 500 9.83 -11.81 -22.22
N ARG A 501 8.61 -11.66 -21.71
CA ARG A 501 7.48 -10.97 -22.37
C ARG A 501 7.25 -9.53 -21.87
N TYR A 502 8.30 -8.88 -21.35
CA TYR A 502 8.21 -7.52 -20.80
C TYR A 502 7.69 -6.48 -21.81
N GLY A 503 8.01 -6.63 -23.10
CA GLY A 503 7.48 -5.75 -24.14
C GLY A 503 5.96 -5.87 -24.31
N TRP A 504 5.40 -7.05 -24.03
CA TRP A 504 3.96 -7.27 -24.08
C TRP A 504 3.26 -6.62 -22.90
N THR A 505 3.74 -6.87 -21.68
CA THR A 505 3.11 -6.44 -20.41
C THR A 505 2.93 -4.94 -20.26
N THR A 506 3.69 -4.13 -21.00
CA THR A 506 3.49 -2.67 -21.03
C THR A 506 2.07 -2.25 -21.44
N ARG A 507 1.40 -3.03 -22.29
CA ARG A 507 0.01 -2.78 -22.71
C ARG A 507 -0.98 -3.01 -21.58
N GLN A 508 -0.80 -4.10 -20.84
CA GLN A 508 -1.57 -4.45 -19.66
C GLN A 508 -1.34 -3.41 -18.56
N ILE A 509 -0.10 -3.14 -18.18
CA ILE A 509 0.23 -2.17 -17.13
C ILE A 509 -0.32 -0.77 -17.47
N GLY A 510 -0.27 -0.38 -18.74
CA GLY A 510 -0.76 0.92 -19.23
C GLY A 510 -2.27 1.01 -19.44
N ALA A 511 -3.06 0.01 -19.02
CA ALA A 511 -4.51 -0.07 -19.23
C ALA A 511 -4.90 0.14 -20.71
N LYS A 512 -4.12 -0.43 -21.63
CA LYS A 512 -4.44 -0.49 -23.06
C LYS A 512 -4.98 -1.85 -23.47
N LEU A 513 -4.66 -2.89 -22.70
CA LEU A 513 -5.12 -4.26 -22.93
C LEU A 513 -5.75 -4.81 -21.65
N PHE A 514 -6.96 -5.33 -21.77
CA PHE A 514 -7.77 -5.83 -20.65
C PHE A 514 -8.08 -7.31 -20.81
N ARG A 515 -7.92 -8.10 -19.75
CA ARG A 515 -8.49 -9.45 -19.65
C ARG A 515 -9.91 -9.34 -19.11
N ILE A 516 -10.89 -9.77 -19.90
CA ILE A 516 -12.30 -9.78 -19.48
C ILE A 516 -12.86 -11.14 -19.90
N GLY A 517 -13.17 -12.01 -18.95
CA GLY A 517 -13.56 -13.39 -19.26
C GLY A 517 -12.40 -14.19 -19.83
N GLU A 518 -12.56 -14.73 -21.03
CA GLU A 518 -11.61 -15.65 -21.64
C GLU A 518 -10.77 -15.03 -22.77
N LEU A 519 -11.03 -13.77 -23.14
CA LEU A 519 -10.29 -13.05 -24.18
C LEU A 519 -9.60 -11.82 -23.60
N GLU A 520 -8.69 -11.27 -24.38
CA GLU A 520 -8.01 -10.01 -24.11
C GLU A 520 -8.38 -8.97 -25.16
N TYR A 521 -8.60 -7.74 -24.73
CA TYR A 521 -9.13 -6.63 -25.54
C TYR A 521 -8.14 -5.47 -25.50
N GLU A 522 -7.44 -5.22 -26.60
CA GLU A 522 -6.48 -4.12 -26.76
C GLU A 522 -7.14 -2.93 -27.48
N LEU A 523 -7.17 -1.77 -26.82
CA LEU A 523 -7.65 -0.53 -27.40
C LEU A 523 -6.52 0.11 -28.22
N THR A 524 -6.65 0.08 -29.55
CA THR A 524 -5.64 0.58 -30.50
C THR A 524 -6.18 1.68 -31.41
N GLU A 525 -5.41 2.75 -31.57
CA GLU A 525 -5.75 3.87 -32.45
C GLU A 525 -4.65 3.99 -33.51
N ASP A 526 -5.05 4.03 -34.77
CA ASP A 526 -4.10 4.22 -35.87
C ASP A 526 -3.67 5.68 -36.03
N LYS A 527 -2.78 5.95 -37.00
CA LYS A 527 -2.24 7.30 -37.23
C LYS A 527 -3.30 8.29 -37.72
N GLU A 528 -4.41 7.79 -38.23
CA GLU A 528 -5.54 8.57 -38.73
C GLU A 528 -6.63 8.78 -37.66
N GLY A 529 -6.42 8.28 -36.44
CA GLY A 529 -7.36 8.39 -35.32
C GLY A 529 -8.50 7.37 -35.37
N ARG A 530 -8.40 6.34 -36.23
CA ARG A 530 -9.40 5.26 -36.28
C ARG A 530 -9.14 4.28 -35.16
N LYS A 531 -10.19 3.96 -34.42
CA LYS A 531 -10.18 3.08 -33.26
C LYS A 531 -10.52 1.65 -33.65
N GLU A 532 -9.75 0.72 -33.11
CA GLU A 532 -9.88 -0.71 -33.33
C GLU A 532 -9.62 -1.45 -32.01
N ILE A 533 -10.42 -2.49 -31.74
CA ILE A 533 -10.25 -3.34 -30.57
C ILE A 533 -9.57 -4.64 -31.01
N GLY A 534 -8.28 -4.78 -30.71
CA GLY A 534 -7.52 -6.01 -30.95
C GLY A 534 -7.95 -7.11 -29.97
N LEU A 535 -8.36 -8.25 -30.49
CA LEU A 535 -8.70 -9.45 -29.72
C LEU A 535 -7.50 -10.39 -29.68
N HIS A 536 -7.03 -10.64 -28.46
CA HIS A 536 -5.96 -11.58 -28.18
C HIS A 536 -6.53 -12.82 -27.47
N ILE A 537 -5.92 -13.98 -27.76
CA ILE A 537 -6.31 -15.27 -27.18
C ILE A 537 -5.19 -15.76 -26.27
N PRO A 538 -5.31 -15.57 -24.96
CA PRO A 538 -4.33 -16.11 -24.03
C PRO A 538 -4.28 -17.63 -24.02
N SER A 539 -3.11 -18.18 -23.66
CA SER A 539 -2.85 -19.62 -23.69
C SER A 539 -3.75 -20.46 -22.77
N ASP A 540 -4.34 -19.83 -21.75
CA ASP A 540 -5.28 -20.43 -20.80
C ASP A 540 -6.75 -20.24 -21.19
N ALA A 541 -7.04 -19.59 -22.32
CA ALA A 541 -8.40 -19.36 -22.80
C ALA A 541 -9.13 -20.67 -23.14
N LYS A 542 -10.36 -20.81 -22.64
CA LYS A 542 -11.24 -21.93 -22.95
C LYS A 542 -12.18 -21.56 -24.08
N LEU A 543 -11.91 -22.03 -25.30
CA LEU A 543 -12.67 -21.75 -26.53
C LEU A 543 -14.09 -22.37 -26.58
N GLU A 544 -14.82 -22.38 -25.47
CA GLU A 544 -16.23 -22.74 -25.41
C GLU A 544 -17.07 -21.53 -25.85
N ALA A 545 -17.98 -21.74 -26.81
CA ALA A 545 -18.80 -20.67 -27.38
C ALA A 545 -19.49 -19.82 -26.31
N GLU A 546 -20.11 -20.45 -25.30
CA GLU A 546 -20.76 -19.75 -24.19
C GLU A 546 -19.81 -18.81 -23.44
N ARG A 547 -18.58 -19.26 -23.16
CA ARG A 547 -17.58 -18.46 -22.45
C ARG A 547 -17.03 -17.33 -23.33
N MET A 548 -16.79 -17.59 -24.62
CA MET A 548 -16.33 -16.56 -25.56
C MET A 548 -17.40 -15.48 -25.76
N ASN A 549 -18.66 -15.87 -25.90
CA ASN A 549 -19.77 -14.93 -26.05
C ASN A 549 -19.95 -14.10 -24.77
N ALA A 550 -19.92 -14.72 -23.58
CA ALA A 550 -19.95 -13.98 -22.32
C ALA A 550 -18.77 -13.00 -22.17
N SER A 551 -17.57 -13.42 -22.59
CA SER A 551 -16.37 -12.57 -22.65
C SER A 551 -16.62 -11.31 -23.47
N LEU A 552 -17.15 -11.46 -24.70
CA LEU A 552 -17.47 -10.34 -25.59
C LEU A 552 -18.53 -9.41 -25.01
N GLU A 553 -19.63 -9.98 -24.50
CA GLU A 553 -20.74 -9.21 -23.94
C GLU A 553 -20.28 -8.37 -22.74
N ASN A 554 -19.50 -8.96 -21.84
CA ASN A 554 -18.93 -8.27 -20.69
C ASN A 554 -17.94 -7.19 -21.10
N ALA A 555 -17.10 -7.45 -22.11
CA ALA A 555 -16.16 -6.46 -22.62
C ALA A 555 -16.89 -5.27 -23.28
N ASP A 556 -17.95 -5.52 -24.04
CA ASP A 556 -18.76 -4.45 -24.64
C ASP A 556 -19.46 -3.59 -23.60
N ALA A 557 -19.95 -4.20 -22.51
CA ALA A 557 -20.52 -3.47 -21.38
C ALA A 557 -19.45 -2.60 -20.69
N PHE A 558 -18.30 -3.19 -20.35
CA PHE A 558 -17.18 -2.51 -19.72
C PHE A 558 -16.67 -1.34 -20.56
N ILE A 559 -16.40 -1.56 -21.86
CA ILE A 559 -15.92 -0.53 -22.78
C ILE A 559 -16.95 0.59 -22.91
N ARG A 560 -18.25 0.28 -23.04
CA ARG A 560 -19.29 1.32 -23.12
C ARG A 560 -19.34 2.20 -21.88
N GLU A 561 -19.12 1.61 -20.70
CA GLU A 561 -19.15 2.32 -19.43
C GLU A 561 -17.89 3.14 -19.19
N ARG A 562 -16.71 2.57 -19.44
CA ARG A 562 -15.41 3.15 -19.05
C ARG A 562 -14.68 3.87 -20.18
N PHE A 563 -14.93 3.46 -21.43
CA PHE A 563 -14.27 3.94 -22.64
C PHE A 563 -15.30 4.19 -23.75
N PRO A 564 -16.32 5.03 -23.52
CA PRO A 564 -17.46 5.20 -24.43
C PRO A 564 -17.05 5.61 -25.84
N GLU A 565 -15.91 6.27 -26.00
CA GLU A 565 -15.32 6.66 -27.27
C GLU A 565 -14.79 5.50 -28.11
N TRP A 566 -14.73 4.29 -27.54
CA TRP A 566 -14.39 3.01 -28.19
C TRP A 566 -15.62 2.13 -28.42
N ALA A 567 -16.80 2.55 -27.94
CA ALA A 567 -18.01 1.76 -28.08
C ALA A 567 -18.36 1.52 -29.55
N GLY A 568 -18.50 0.26 -29.93
CA GLY A 568 -18.81 -0.14 -31.30
C GLY A 568 -17.63 -0.10 -32.28
N ALA A 569 -16.41 0.15 -31.80
CA ALA A 569 -15.21 -0.02 -32.63
C ALA A 569 -15.10 -1.46 -33.18
N PRO A 570 -14.60 -1.64 -34.41
CA PRO A 570 -14.40 -2.96 -34.99
C PRO A 570 -13.45 -3.78 -34.13
N LYS A 571 -13.77 -5.07 -33.96
CA LYS A 571 -12.94 -6.02 -33.23
C LYS A 571 -12.17 -6.85 -34.23
N THR A 572 -10.85 -6.84 -34.17
CA THR A 572 -9.98 -7.60 -35.07
C THR A 572 -9.19 -8.63 -34.30
N CYS A 573 -8.70 -9.66 -34.98
CA CYS A 573 -7.85 -10.65 -34.36
C CYS A 573 -6.79 -11.06 -35.37
N GLU A 574 -5.54 -11.15 -34.93
CA GLU A 574 -4.44 -11.75 -35.68
C GLU A 574 -3.93 -12.95 -34.87
N SER A 575 -4.02 -14.14 -35.45
CA SER A 575 -3.66 -15.36 -34.74
C SER A 575 -3.41 -16.54 -35.68
N TRP A 576 -2.56 -17.47 -35.24
CA TRP A 576 -2.43 -18.79 -35.86
C TRP A 576 -3.75 -19.56 -35.85
N LEU A 577 -4.65 -19.29 -34.88
CA LEU A 577 -5.99 -19.87 -34.80
C LEU A 577 -6.87 -19.49 -36.00
N LEU A 578 -6.52 -18.42 -36.72
CA LEU A 578 -7.21 -17.98 -37.93
C LEU A 578 -6.62 -18.58 -39.21
N SER A 579 -5.57 -19.41 -39.12
CA SER A 579 -4.96 -20.02 -40.30
C SER A 579 -5.91 -20.96 -41.05
N PRO A 580 -6.08 -20.78 -42.38
CA PRO A 580 -6.87 -21.71 -43.20
C PRO A 580 -6.35 -23.16 -43.17
N ALA A 581 -5.05 -23.38 -42.92
CA ALA A 581 -4.44 -24.72 -42.87
C ALA A 581 -5.04 -25.59 -41.76
N LEU A 582 -5.62 -24.98 -40.71
CA LEU A 582 -6.21 -25.72 -39.59
C LEU A 582 -7.42 -26.58 -39.99
N LYS A 583 -8.11 -26.26 -41.10
CA LYS A 583 -9.27 -27.02 -41.61
C LYS A 583 -8.91 -28.46 -41.97
N ASP A 584 -7.68 -28.68 -42.47
CA ASP A 584 -7.19 -30.02 -42.81
C ASP A 584 -6.62 -30.76 -41.58
N LEU A 585 -6.27 -30.02 -40.53
CA LEU A 585 -5.65 -30.56 -39.31
C LEU A 585 -6.69 -30.94 -38.25
N LEU A 586 -7.82 -30.26 -38.18
CA LEU A 586 -8.81 -30.43 -37.11
C LEU A 586 -10.08 -31.16 -37.59
N PRO A 587 -10.76 -31.90 -36.69
CA PRO A 587 -12.05 -32.52 -37.04
C PRO A 587 -13.17 -31.47 -37.17
N GLU A 588 -14.20 -31.83 -37.94
CA GLU A 588 -15.45 -31.06 -38.02
C GLU A 588 -16.06 -30.86 -36.62
N GLY A 589 -16.43 -29.63 -36.29
CA GLY A 589 -16.93 -29.26 -34.96
C GLY A 589 -15.86 -28.97 -33.90
N SER A 590 -14.57 -28.92 -34.26
CA SER A 590 -13.50 -28.41 -33.39
C SER A 590 -13.80 -27.01 -32.89
N ARG A 591 -13.54 -26.76 -31.59
CA ARG A 591 -13.70 -25.44 -30.96
C ARG A 591 -12.83 -24.36 -31.63
N ILE A 592 -11.63 -24.72 -32.10
CA ILE A 592 -10.74 -23.81 -32.82
C ILE A 592 -11.36 -23.41 -34.18
N LEU A 593 -11.95 -24.36 -34.91
CA LEU A 593 -12.59 -24.04 -36.19
C LEU A 593 -13.84 -23.17 -36.00
N ARG A 594 -14.63 -23.41 -34.95
CA ARG A 594 -15.76 -22.52 -34.60
C ARG A 594 -15.29 -21.10 -34.25
N PHE A 595 -14.19 -20.99 -33.50
CA PHE A 595 -13.58 -19.69 -33.22
C PHE A 595 -13.17 -18.99 -34.53
N GLN A 596 -12.51 -19.70 -35.45
CA GLN A 596 -12.14 -19.17 -36.77
C GLN A 596 -13.36 -18.70 -37.58
N GLU A 597 -14.48 -19.44 -37.55
CA GLU A 597 -15.73 -19.12 -38.25
C GLU A 597 -16.46 -17.86 -37.73
N ALA A 598 -16.03 -17.32 -36.59
CA ALA A 598 -16.53 -16.05 -36.07
C ALA A 598 -15.89 -14.83 -36.75
N PHE A 599 -14.83 -15.02 -37.54
CA PHE A 599 -14.10 -13.95 -38.20
C PHE A 599 -14.26 -13.99 -39.72
N GLU A 600 -14.39 -12.83 -40.32
CA GLU A 600 -14.15 -12.61 -41.75
C GLU A 600 -12.65 -12.36 -41.95
N LEU A 601 -11.96 -13.27 -42.65
CA LEU A 601 -10.53 -13.15 -42.89
C LEU A 601 -10.24 -12.02 -43.88
N GLU A 602 -9.36 -11.11 -43.50
CA GLU A 602 -8.90 -10.00 -44.33
C GLU A 602 -7.51 -10.29 -44.91
N GLU A 603 -6.63 -10.90 -44.11
CA GLU A 603 -5.25 -11.21 -44.50
C GLU A 603 -4.83 -12.62 -44.06
N ILE A 604 -3.93 -13.24 -44.82
CA ILE A 604 -3.36 -14.57 -44.52
C ILE A 604 -1.84 -14.45 -44.56
N TYR A 605 -1.19 -14.98 -43.53
CA TYR A 605 0.25 -15.01 -43.38
C TYR A 605 0.74 -16.46 -43.50
N PRO A 606 0.96 -16.99 -44.72
CA PRO A 606 1.26 -18.40 -44.92
C PRO A 606 2.62 -18.82 -44.38
N GLU A 607 3.54 -17.86 -44.24
CA GLU A 607 4.90 -18.09 -43.77
C GLU A 607 5.05 -17.98 -42.24
N ASP A 608 3.98 -17.55 -41.55
CA ASP A 608 3.97 -17.40 -40.10
C ASP A 608 4.11 -18.75 -39.39
N ASP A 609 4.92 -18.76 -38.34
CA ASP A 609 5.30 -19.93 -37.57
C ASP A 609 4.95 -19.79 -36.08
N ALA A 610 4.11 -18.82 -35.68
CA ALA A 610 3.68 -18.63 -34.30
C ALA A 610 3.02 -19.88 -33.71
N ALA A 611 2.38 -20.70 -34.54
CA ALA A 611 1.85 -22.00 -34.13
C ALA A 611 2.90 -22.92 -33.49
N LEU A 612 4.19 -22.79 -33.83
CA LEU A 612 5.26 -23.58 -33.21
C LEU A 612 5.36 -23.34 -31.69
N GLU A 613 5.19 -22.09 -31.29
CA GLU A 613 5.22 -21.71 -29.88
C GLU A 613 3.98 -22.23 -29.14
N TRP A 614 2.80 -22.02 -29.71
CA TRP A 614 1.55 -22.34 -29.02
C TRP A 614 1.18 -23.83 -29.05
N VAL A 615 1.52 -24.56 -30.12
CA VAL A 615 1.18 -25.98 -30.30
C VAL A 615 2.30 -26.90 -29.80
N PHE A 616 3.56 -26.47 -29.95
CA PHE A 616 4.72 -27.31 -29.63
C PHE A 616 5.65 -26.74 -28.54
N TYR A 617 5.34 -25.56 -27.99
CA TYR A 617 6.13 -24.94 -26.91
C TYR A 617 7.55 -24.60 -27.33
N VAL A 618 7.72 -24.27 -28.62
CA VAL A 618 9.00 -23.84 -29.18
C VAL A 618 9.03 -22.32 -29.24
N ALA A 619 9.71 -21.71 -28.27
CA ALA A 619 9.90 -20.26 -28.23
C ALA A 619 10.70 -19.78 -29.44
N GLU A 620 10.50 -18.52 -29.85
CA GLU A 620 11.17 -17.91 -31.02
C GLU A 620 12.69 -18.13 -31.02
N GLY A 621 13.35 -17.96 -29.87
CA GLY A 621 14.79 -18.17 -29.72
C GLY A 621 15.28 -19.60 -29.98
N GLN A 622 14.40 -20.61 -29.85
CA GLN A 622 14.72 -22.02 -30.08
C GLN A 622 14.54 -22.47 -31.54
N ARG A 623 13.87 -21.66 -32.36
CA ARG A 623 13.44 -22.08 -33.71
C ARG A 623 14.60 -22.32 -34.67
N LYS A 624 15.73 -21.60 -34.50
CA LYS A 624 16.91 -21.74 -35.38
C LYS A 624 17.57 -23.13 -35.30
N GLU A 625 17.52 -23.77 -34.15
CA GLU A 625 18.15 -25.07 -33.89
C GLU A 625 17.11 -26.19 -33.78
N LEU A 626 15.87 -25.92 -34.21
CA LEU A 626 14.74 -26.83 -34.05
C LEU A 626 14.89 -28.10 -34.90
N ASP A 627 15.03 -29.24 -34.23
CA ASP A 627 14.85 -30.56 -34.84
C ASP A 627 13.36 -30.92 -34.87
N ILE A 628 12.71 -30.73 -36.02
CA ILE A 628 11.28 -31.00 -36.24
C ILE A 628 10.91 -32.44 -35.85
N SER A 629 11.82 -33.40 -35.99
CA SER A 629 11.56 -34.81 -35.65
C SER A 629 11.30 -35.02 -34.15
N ARG A 630 11.77 -34.10 -33.30
CA ARG A 630 11.62 -34.14 -31.85
C ARG A 630 10.42 -33.37 -31.33
N LEU A 631 9.64 -32.72 -32.20
CA LEU A 631 8.41 -32.05 -31.78
C LEU A 631 7.47 -33.04 -31.08
N PRO A 632 6.79 -32.62 -29.99
CA PRO A 632 5.86 -33.47 -29.25
C PRO A 632 4.68 -33.89 -30.14
N GLU A 633 4.09 -35.03 -29.79
CA GLU A 633 3.02 -35.69 -30.54
C GLU A 633 1.89 -36.16 -29.63
N ASP A 634 1.71 -35.51 -28.49
CA ASP A 634 0.77 -35.92 -27.44
C ASP A 634 -0.69 -35.72 -27.90
N THR A 635 -0.95 -34.65 -28.63
CA THR A 635 -2.29 -34.32 -29.15
C THR A 635 -2.48 -34.68 -30.63
N SER A 636 -3.73 -34.82 -31.07
CA SER A 636 -4.03 -35.03 -32.49
C SER A 636 -3.58 -33.86 -33.37
N LEU A 637 -3.68 -32.63 -32.85
CA LEU A 637 -3.23 -31.43 -33.54
C LEU A 637 -1.71 -31.45 -33.72
N GLN A 638 -0.96 -31.74 -32.66
CA GLN A 638 0.49 -31.89 -32.71
C GLN A 638 0.94 -32.94 -33.74
N ARG A 639 0.36 -34.15 -33.71
CA ARG A 639 0.69 -35.22 -34.68
C ARG A 639 0.48 -34.78 -36.13
N LYS A 640 -0.69 -34.21 -36.43
CA LYS A 640 -1.02 -33.80 -37.80
C LYS A 640 -0.21 -32.58 -38.25
N MET A 641 -0.03 -31.59 -37.38
CA MET A 641 0.74 -30.39 -37.68
C MET A 641 2.24 -30.72 -37.87
N LYS A 642 2.81 -31.60 -37.04
CA LYS A 642 4.18 -32.10 -37.20
C LYS A 642 4.35 -32.82 -38.54
N ALA A 643 3.42 -33.71 -38.88
CA ALA A 643 3.44 -34.42 -40.16
C ALA A 643 3.33 -33.47 -41.37
N MET A 644 2.57 -32.38 -41.24
CA MET A 644 2.48 -31.33 -42.26
C MET A 644 3.82 -30.57 -42.39
N ILE A 645 4.41 -30.15 -41.26
CA ILE A 645 5.69 -29.42 -41.24
C ILE A 645 6.82 -30.30 -41.83
N MET A 646 6.87 -31.58 -41.49
CA MET A 646 7.84 -32.54 -42.06
C MET A 646 7.72 -32.69 -43.59
N LYS A 647 6.55 -32.41 -44.16
CA LYS A 647 6.32 -32.43 -45.62
C LYS A 647 6.59 -31.07 -46.28
N GLY A 648 7.12 -30.10 -45.54
CA GLY A 648 7.39 -28.73 -46.00
C GLY A 648 6.19 -27.80 -45.94
N GLY A 649 5.06 -28.22 -45.35
CA GLY A 649 3.92 -27.35 -45.12
C GLY A 649 4.16 -26.37 -43.97
N LYS A 650 3.47 -25.23 -43.98
CA LYS A 650 3.57 -24.21 -42.93
C LYS A 650 2.23 -24.02 -42.24
N PRO A 651 2.19 -23.92 -40.89
CA PRO A 651 0.95 -23.67 -40.17
C PRO A 651 0.31 -22.34 -40.56
N GLY A 652 1.11 -21.28 -40.75
CA GLY A 652 0.62 -19.96 -41.09
C GLY A 652 -0.25 -19.32 -39.99
N ALA A 653 -0.71 -18.11 -40.27
CA ALA A 653 -1.65 -17.35 -39.46
C ALA A 653 -2.63 -16.57 -40.35
N GLY A 654 -3.59 -15.91 -39.73
CA GLY A 654 -4.49 -14.98 -40.42
C GLY A 654 -4.87 -13.80 -39.54
N LYS A 655 -5.33 -12.73 -40.18
CA LYS A 655 -5.98 -11.58 -39.55
C LYS A 655 -7.41 -11.46 -40.06
N GLY A 656 -8.35 -11.18 -39.16
CA GLY A 656 -9.74 -11.01 -39.53
C GLY A 656 -10.52 -10.10 -38.60
N ILE A 657 -11.68 -9.66 -39.09
CA ILE A 657 -12.63 -8.84 -38.35
C ILE A 657 -13.76 -9.72 -37.80
N LEU A 658 -14.14 -9.50 -36.54
CA LEU A 658 -15.17 -10.27 -35.86
C LEU A 658 -16.56 -9.95 -36.45
N LEU A 659 -17.29 -10.99 -36.84
CA LEU A 659 -18.64 -10.87 -37.38
C LEU A 659 -19.67 -10.60 -36.27
N GLN A 660 -20.39 -9.48 -36.33
CA GLN A 660 -21.54 -9.26 -35.45
C GLN A 660 -22.75 -10.08 -35.94
N LYS A 661 -23.04 -11.21 -35.27
CA LYS A 661 -24.23 -12.04 -35.53
C LYS A 661 -25.33 -11.70 -34.53
N ALA A 662 -26.58 -11.65 -34.99
CA ALA A 662 -27.73 -11.21 -34.19
C ALA A 662 -28.04 -12.09 -32.96
N ASN A 663 -27.47 -13.30 -32.86
CA ASN A 663 -27.48 -14.20 -31.70
C ASN A 663 -26.26 -15.15 -31.78
N ASN A 664 -25.41 -15.20 -30.75
CA ASN A 664 -24.18 -16.02 -30.64
C ASN A 664 -23.12 -15.80 -31.74
N THR A 665 -22.09 -15.03 -31.41
CA THR A 665 -20.95 -14.75 -32.29
C THR A 665 -20.08 -16.00 -32.52
N PHE A 666 -19.76 -16.72 -31.43
CA PHE A 666 -18.96 -17.94 -31.38
C PHE A 666 -19.78 -19.22 -31.20
#